data_AF-A0A087CSU2-F1
#
_entry.id   AF-A0A087CSU2-F1
#
_cell.length_a   1.000
_cell.length_b   1.000
_cell.length_c   1.000
_cell.angle_alpha   90.00
_cell.angle_beta   90.00
_cell.angle_gamma   90.00
#
_symmetry.space_group_name_H-M   'P 1'
#
loop_
_entity.id
_entity.type
_entity.pdbx_description
1 polymer ?
#
loop_
_entity_poly.entity_id
_entity_poly.type
_entity_poly.pdbx_seq_one_letter_code
_entity_poly.pdbx_strand_id
1 'polypeptide(L)'
;MTNTHHDNVNANTSSTITERRHTTVRRILAPTIAAFLATVLLTVPALSRANAADEPEHPRTPRAVTSANNGGNSGEGSGKDETVYIKAKADGAVSGIYVVNTFDAGQPRTVQDPGSYTKVTNLTTDAKLEEKNGTVNITTLNDKPFYYQGDLKADTALPWNVSVDYTLDGKAVDAEKLDGADGELAMTLRIAPNESADKATREFADAYVIQAQGTFPQEAFDITDAGDAALAQSGGNTVVSGMVLPGETGTFTIRGQAKDFTSSGWQITAMSLDMALDVRDQDTSQLTEQTGKLSDATVQLADGTTSLAQGNRELSRGIGSLATGTAELNRGAQSLAGGTETLAQGAGTLAQGNRQLADGLAQLYDASGSMSDGVKGLPEQMTALSQGVTTLKQGSDALKQGDGQYRQALAGGQQTILAQVGGDIDAAETASRQAYAQALAAVQQNPGDTQAIAALDKAVTAMVQVENAKGQYQALGQALDGYAGISSGIGQLRGGVDQLDAKVNGSSNGSSADSAAMQASLMQLAEGLASMHAAVGQLNTGAQSAASGAEELAKGLSSARDGANSLATGAAAADSGAHSLASGAASAAEGAGQLDDGARKLADSVKGMDDKVLDELQKTIDEKLGKGFKVHSFVAPANTAVDRVQFTYVLPGIGQ
;
A
#
# COMPACT_ATOMS: atom_id res chain seq x y z
N MET A 1 -5.70 24.08 -42.17
CA MET A 1 -5.78 25.29 -41.34
C MET A 1 -5.20 24.96 -39.98
N THR A 2 -4.24 25.78 -39.59
CA THR A 2 -3.29 25.68 -38.49
C THR A 2 -3.93 25.77 -37.11
N ASN A 3 -3.50 24.93 -36.16
CA ASN A 3 -2.85 25.46 -34.95
C ASN A 3 -2.00 24.40 -34.21
N THR A 4 -0.71 24.67 -34.18
CA THR A 4 0.38 24.03 -33.41
C THR A 4 0.65 24.85 -32.16
N HIS A 5 0.73 24.22 -30.97
CA HIS A 5 1.41 24.68 -29.74
C HIS A 5 1.19 23.58 -28.67
N HIS A 6 2.12 23.17 -27.81
CA HIS A 6 3.57 23.27 -27.70
C HIS A 6 3.91 22.23 -26.61
N ASP A 7 4.90 21.37 -26.86
CA ASP A 7 5.50 20.52 -25.83
C ASP A 7 6.16 21.35 -24.72
N ASN A 8 6.35 20.69 -23.57
CA ASN A 8 7.40 20.93 -22.57
C ASN A 8 6.99 21.59 -21.23
N VAL A 9 6.52 20.78 -20.28
CA VAL A 9 6.63 21.07 -18.83
C VAL A 9 6.94 19.76 -18.08
N ASN A 10 8.21 19.31 -18.10
CA ASN A 10 8.69 18.38 -17.07
C ASN A 10 10.21 18.45 -16.88
N ALA A 11 10.72 19.52 -16.27
CA ALA A 11 12.09 19.59 -15.76
C ALA A 11 12.29 20.81 -14.83
N ASN A 12 11.72 20.83 -13.61
CA ASN A 12 12.27 21.71 -12.56
C ASN A 12 11.94 21.41 -11.09
N THR A 13 11.49 20.21 -10.71
CA THR A 13 11.08 19.93 -9.30
C THR A 13 12.08 19.09 -8.50
N SER A 14 13.26 18.75 -9.04
CA SER A 14 14.24 17.91 -8.33
C SER A 14 15.35 18.65 -7.57
N SER A 15 15.54 19.97 -7.72
CA SER A 15 16.63 20.67 -6.98
C SER A 15 16.20 21.25 -5.63
N THR A 16 14.92 21.56 -5.44
CA THR A 16 14.43 22.28 -4.24
C THR A 16 14.09 21.39 -3.04
N ILE A 17 14.02 20.06 -3.24
CA ILE A 17 13.79 19.09 -2.14
C ILE A 17 15.12 18.66 -1.52
N THR A 18 16.20 18.59 -2.30
CA THR A 18 17.54 18.19 -1.83
C THR A 18 18.17 19.26 -0.92
N GLU A 19 17.98 20.55 -1.24
CA GLU A 19 18.46 21.66 -0.39
C GLU A 19 17.72 21.77 0.95
N ARG A 20 16.41 21.46 1.02
CA ARG A 20 15.64 21.53 2.27
C ARG A 20 15.95 20.40 3.26
N ARG A 21 16.44 19.25 2.78
CA ARG A 21 16.85 18.13 3.65
C ARG A 21 18.11 18.44 4.44
N HIS A 22 19.09 19.13 3.85
CA HIS A 22 20.33 19.49 4.56
C HIS A 22 20.14 20.56 5.64
N THR A 23 19.25 21.53 5.44
CA THR A 23 19.04 22.64 6.39
C THR A 23 18.18 22.23 7.60
N THR A 24 17.28 21.28 7.43
CA THR A 24 16.36 20.82 8.50
C THR A 24 17.07 19.84 9.44
N VAL A 25 17.91 18.95 8.91
CA VAL A 25 18.72 18.01 9.71
C VAL A 25 19.74 18.77 10.58
N ARG A 26 20.40 19.81 10.04
CA ARG A 26 21.31 20.68 10.82
C ARG A 26 20.64 21.47 11.96
N ARG A 27 19.35 21.82 11.83
CA ARG A 27 18.62 22.57 12.87
C ARG A 27 18.10 21.69 14.01
N ILE A 28 17.94 20.38 13.78
CA ILE A 28 17.43 19.45 14.79
C ILE A 28 18.58 18.79 15.56
N LEU A 29 19.70 18.44 14.91
CA LEU A 29 20.82 17.72 15.57
C LEU A 29 21.60 18.55 16.60
N ALA A 30 21.83 19.84 16.36
CA ALA A 30 22.63 20.68 17.28
C ALA A 30 22.05 20.72 18.72
N PRO A 31 20.73 20.95 18.94
CA PRO A 31 20.17 20.90 20.28
C PRO A 31 20.05 19.48 20.86
N THR A 32 19.93 18.43 20.04
CA THR A 32 19.88 17.03 20.54
C THR A 32 21.24 16.54 21.01
N ILE A 33 22.33 16.93 20.33
CA ILE A 33 23.70 16.60 20.73
C ILE A 33 24.05 17.31 22.04
N ALA A 34 23.67 18.58 22.20
CA ALA A 34 23.86 19.32 23.46
C ALA A 34 23.08 18.70 24.63
N ALA A 35 21.84 18.25 24.39
CA ALA A 35 21.05 17.54 25.39
C ALA A 35 21.62 16.16 25.76
N PHE A 36 22.17 15.43 24.78
CA PHE A 36 22.81 14.13 24.97
C PHE A 36 24.14 14.25 25.74
N LEU A 37 24.96 15.24 25.41
CA LEU A 37 26.19 15.60 26.14
C LEU A 37 25.90 15.95 27.61
N ALA A 38 24.87 16.77 27.85
CA ALA A 38 24.46 17.17 29.19
C ALA A 38 23.98 15.99 30.04
N THR A 39 23.32 14.98 29.45
CA THR A 39 22.85 13.80 30.18
C THR A 39 23.96 12.79 30.49
N VAL A 40 24.95 12.61 29.62
CA VAL A 40 26.06 11.66 29.84
C VAL A 40 27.04 12.18 30.91
N LEU A 41 27.32 13.48 30.97
CA LEU A 41 28.29 14.08 31.91
C LEU A 41 27.78 14.30 33.35
N LEU A 42 26.47 14.23 33.59
CA LEU A 42 25.87 14.33 34.93
C LEU A 42 26.16 13.11 35.84
N THR A 43 26.87 12.09 35.34
CA THR A 43 27.20 10.86 36.08
C THR A 43 28.59 10.85 36.73
N VAL A 44 29.36 11.94 36.64
CA VAL A 44 30.68 12.04 37.29
C VAL A 44 30.48 12.34 38.79
N PRO A 45 30.98 11.50 39.73
CA PRO A 45 30.86 11.77 41.16
C PRO A 45 31.60 13.06 41.53
N ALA A 46 30.93 13.94 42.29
CA ALA A 46 31.49 15.17 42.82
C ALA A 46 32.82 14.91 43.53
N LEU A 47 33.91 15.54 43.04
CA LEU A 47 35.20 15.57 43.73
C LEU A 47 34.98 16.20 45.10
N SER A 48 35.10 15.37 46.14
CA SER A 48 34.94 15.79 47.53
C SER A 48 36.07 16.73 47.95
N ARG A 49 35.74 17.71 48.81
CA ARG A 49 36.64 18.71 49.40
C ARG A 49 37.97 18.09 49.87
N ALA A 50 39.09 18.49 49.28
CA ALA A 50 40.40 18.36 49.89
C ALA A 50 40.67 19.62 50.72
N ASN A 51 40.32 19.59 52.01
CA ASN A 51 40.88 20.53 52.97
C ASN A 51 42.38 20.24 53.09
N ALA A 52 43.20 21.27 52.90
CA ALA A 52 44.62 21.22 53.19
C ALA A 52 44.85 21.10 54.70
N ALA A 53 45.11 19.88 55.19
CA ALA A 53 45.93 19.52 56.36
C ALA A 53 45.58 18.10 56.85
N ASP A 54 46.20 17.06 56.29
CA ASP A 54 46.76 15.89 56.99
C ASP A 54 47.29 14.86 55.97
N GLU A 55 48.21 14.01 56.43
CA GLU A 55 49.16 13.15 55.70
C GLU A 55 48.64 12.29 54.51
N PRO A 56 49.52 11.90 53.56
CA PRO A 56 49.13 11.13 52.37
C PRO A 56 49.08 9.62 52.64
N GLU A 57 47.89 9.02 52.61
CA GLU A 57 47.75 7.55 52.49
C GLU A 57 47.76 7.07 51.02
N HIS A 58 48.24 5.83 50.85
CA HIS A 58 48.79 5.16 49.67
C HIS A 58 47.87 4.93 48.43
N PRO A 59 48.45 4.65 47.24
CA PRO A 59 47.77 4.76 45.94
C PRO A 59 46.94 3.54 45.52
N ARG A 60 45.91 3.81 44.70
CA ARG A 60 45.14 2.82 43.92
C ARG A 60 46.00 2.27 42.77
N THR A 61 45.74 1.02 42.41
CA THR A 61 46.47 0.21 41.41
C THR A 61 46.51 0.83 40.00
N PRO A 62 47.59 0.62 39.20
CA PRO A 62 47.70 1.16 37.86
C PRO A 62 46.79 0.43 36.87
N ARG A 63 46.06 1.18 36.05
CA ARG A 63 45.33 0.67 34.88
C ARG A 63 46.33 0.56 33.72
N ALA A 64 46.43 -0.63 33.12
CA ALA A 64 47.35 -0.89 32.02
C ALA A 64 46.97 -0.08 30.77
N VAL A 65 47.89 0.75 30.29
CA VAL A 65 47.79 1.45 29.01
C VAL A 65 48.38 0.54 27.93
N THR A 66 47.52 -0.01 27.06
CA THR A 66 47.96 -0.64 25.82
C THR A 66 48.35 0.45 24.83
N SER A 67 49.66 0.61 24.61
CA SER A 67 50.21 1.54 23.63
C SER A 67 50.04 0.99 22.21
N ALA A 68 49.35 1.75 21.35
CA ALA A 68 49.30 1.50 19.92
C ALA A 68 50.63 1.94 19.29
N ASN A 69 51.29 0.98 18.66
CA ASN A 69 52.59 1.12 18.02
C ASN A 69 52.50 2.04 16.79
N ASN A 70 53.13 3.22 16.84
CA ASN A 70 53.46 4.00 15.64
C ASN A 70 54.88 4.55 15.77
N GLY A 71 55.77 4.06 14.88
CA GLY A 71 57.18 4.38 14.87
C GLY A 71 57.46 5.83 14.43
N GLY A 72 58.11 6.58 15.32
CA GLY A 72 58.68 7.89 15.05
C GLY A 72 59.61 8.28 16.20
N ASN A 73 60.92 8.23 15.94
CA ASN A 73 61.99 8.45 16.90
C ASN A 73 62.12 9.94 17.30
N SER A 74 61.75 10.28 18.54
CA SER A 74 62.26 11.47 19.25
C SER A 74 62.08 11.33 20.77
N GLY A 75 63.19 11.09 21.48
CA GLY A 75 63.47 11.40 22.88
C GLY A 75 62.36 11.25 23.92
N GLU A 76 62.34 10.11 24.61
CA GLU A 76 61.51 9.82 25.78
C GLU A 76 61.71 10.85 26.92
N GLY A 77 60.65 11.56 27.23
CA GLY A 77 60.36 12.07 28.56
C GLY A 77 58.86 12.02 28.75
N SER A 78 58.37 11.36 29.80
CA SER A 78 56.95 11.43 30.17
C SER A 78 56.54 12.91 30.22
N GLY A 79 55.41 13.23 29.58
CA GLY A 79 54.87 14.57 29.60
C GLY A 79 54.51 14.96 31.03
N LYS A 80 54.30 16.27 31.23
CA LYS A 80 53.77 16.76 32.51
C LYS A 80 52.26 16.90 32.46
N ASP A 81 51.62 16.71 33.60
CA ASP A 81 50.26 17.18 33.85
C ASP A 81 50.34 18.56 34.50
N GLU A 82 49.61 19.53 33.96
CA GLU A 82 49.60 20.91 34.42
C GLU A 82 48.19 21.34 34.84
N THR A 83 48.00 21.65 36.13
CA THR A 83 46.73 22.19 36.63
C THR A 83 46.92 23.65 37.01
N VAL A 84 46.29 24.54 36.26
CA VAL A 84 46.25 25.98 36.51
C VAL A 84 45.09 26.28 37.45
N TYR A 85 45.40 26.73 38.66
CA TYR A 85 44.42 27.16 39.64
C TYR A 85 44.29 28.68 39.63
N ILE A 86 43.06 29.15 39.45
CA ILE A 86 42.69 30.55 39.45
C ILE A 86 41.81 30.79 40.67
N LYS A 87 42.33 31.53 41.64
CA LYS A 87 41.54 32.04 42.76
C LYS A 87 40.92 33.36 42.33
N ALA A 88 39.60 33.44 42.41
CA ALA A 88 38.84 34.65 42.13
C ALA A 88 38.12 35.12 43.41
N LYS A 89 37.57 36.32 43.37
CA LYS A 89 36.58 36.80 44.33
C LYS A 89 35.19 36.32 43.92
N ALA A 90 34.18 36.55 44.77
CA ALA A 90 32.80 36.12 44.49
C ALA A 90 32.22 36.74 43.21
N ASP A 91 32.69 37.93 42.79
CA ASP A 91 32.33 38.59 41.52
C ASP A 91 33.09 38.06 40.29
N GLY A 92 34.05 37.14 40.48
CA GLY A 92 34.92 36.61 39.42
C GLY A 92 36.26 37.34 39.24
N ALA A 93 36.52 38.44 39.96
CA ALA A 93 37.79 39.15 39.85
C ALA A 93 38.97 38.30 40.37
N VAL A 94 40.01 38.14 39.53
CA VAL A 94 41.18 37.30 39.87
C VAL A 94 41.95 37.87 41.06
N SER A 95 42.20 37.03 42.07
CA SER A 95 42.96 37.37 43.28
C SER A 95 44.30 36.63 43.37
N GLY A 96 44.47 35.52 42.65
CA GLY A 96 45.74 34.82 42.54
C GLY A 96 45.71 33.69 41.52
N ILE A 97 46.86 33.39 40.93
CA ILE A 97 47.02 32.31 39.96
C ILE A 97 48.25 31.49 40.36
N TYR A 98 48.10 30.18 40.42
CA TYR A 98 49.22 29.27 40.61
C TYR A 98 49.04 28.02 39.76
N VAL A 99 50.14 27.39 39.39
CA VAL A 99 50.16 26.21 38.53
C VAL A 99 50.80 25.07 39.30
N VAL A 100 50.12 23.93 39.37
CA VAL A 100 50.66 22.68 39.91
C VAL A 100 51.11 21.84 38.72
N ASN A 101 52.41 21.58 38.64
CA ASN A 101 52.98 20.68 37.65
C ASN A 101 53.21 19.32 38.29
N THR A 102 52.81 18.26 37.59
CA THR A 102 52.95 16.86 38.03
C THR A 102 53.77 16.09 37.01
N PHE A 103 54.76 15.34 37.49
CA PHE A 103 55.59 14.45 36.68
C PHE A 103 55.49 13.03 37.20
N ASP A 104 55.01 12.11 36.36
CA ASP A 104 55.08 10.68 36.62
C ASP A 104 56.17 10.07 35.72
N ALA A 105 57.35 9.81 36.30
CA ALA A 105 58.51 9.40 35.52
C ALA A 105 58.80 7.90 35.57
N GLY A 106 58.12 7.14 36.45
CA GLY A 106 58.42 5.75 36.76
C GLY A 106 59.79 5.53 37.43
N GLN A 107 60.84 6.23 36.98
CA GLN A 107 62.22 6.20 37.46
C GLN A 107 62.70 7.64 37.80
N PRO A 108 63.64 7.82 38.75
CA PRO A 108 64.22 9.13 39.05
C PRO A 108 65.01 9.69 37.86
N ARG A 109 64.63 10.89 37.40
CA ARG A 109 65.36 11.65 36.37
C ARG A 109 65.34 13.14 36.69
N THR A 110 66.37 13.85 36.25
CA THR A 110 66.37 15.31 36.29
C THR A 110 65.59 15.85 35.09
N VAL A 111 64.59 16.69 35.35
CA VAL A 111 63.78 17.36 34.33
C VAL A 111 63.99 18.86 34.45
N GLN A 112 64.18 19.51 33.31
CA GLN A 112 64.20 20.96 33.19
C GLN A 112 62.83 21.39 32.68
N ASP A 113 61.96 21.89 33.56
CA ASP A 113 60.63 22.35 33.17
C ASP A 113 60.65 23.86 32.87
N PRO A 114 60.39 24.29 31.62
CA PRO A 114 60.27 25.69 31.29
C PRO A 114 59.04 26.31 31.97
N GLY A 115 59.22 27.44 32.63
CA GLY A 115 58.15 28.18 33.30
C GLY A 115 58.69 29.39 34.04
N SER A 116 58.01 30.52 33.93
CA SER A 116 58.36 31.76 34.64
C SER A 116 57.39 31.98 35.79
N TYR A 117 57.92 31.95 37.02
CA TYR A 117 57.13 32.02 38.25
C TYR A 117 57.65 33.12 39.16
N THR A 118 56.76 33.73 39.93
CA THR A 118 57.12 34.68 40.99
C THR A 118 57.64 33.97 42.25
N LYS A 119 57.17 32.74 42.49
CA LYS A 119 57.59 31.87 43.58
C LYS A 119 57.39 30.42 43.16
N VAL A 120 58.32 29.54 43.56
CA VAL A 120 58.19 28.09 43.37
C VAL A 120 58.19 27.41 44.73
N THR A 121 57.26 26.47 44.93
CA THR A 121 57.12 25.68 46.15
C THR A 121 57.13 24.19 45.81
N ASN A 122 58.05 23.44 46.41
CA ASN A 122 58.05 21.99 46.31
C ASN A 122 56.92 21.42 47.17
N LEU A 123 56.06 20.60 46.59
CA LEU A 123 54.92 19.98 47.30
C LEU A 123 55.17 18.52 47.68
N THR A 124 56.32 17.96 47.28
CA THR A 124 56.59 16.51 47.37
C THR A 124 57.76 16.18 48.32
N THR A 125 58.78 17.03 48.34
CA THR A 125 60.00 16.80 49.14
C THR A 125 60.45 18.09 49.82
N ASP A 126 61.32 17.99 50.83
CA ASP A 126 61.90 19.14 51.53
C ASP A 126 62.96 19.91 50.70
N ALA A 127 63.29 19.42 49.49
CA ALA A 127 64.26 20.09 48.62
C ALA A 127 63.72 21.45 48.14
N LYS A 128 64.48 22.51 48.39
CA LYS A 128 64.18 23.85 47.87
C LYS A 128 64.28 23.84 46.34
N LEU A 129 63.24 24.33 45.69
CA LEU A 129 63.21 24.58 44.25
C LEU A 129 63.37 26.07 44.00
N GLU A 130 64.14 26.41 42.97
CA GLU A 130 64.32 27.77 42.50
C GLU A 130 64.09 27.80 40.99
N GLU A 131 63.37 28.81 40.53
CA GLU A 131 63.31 29.16 39.10
C GLU A 131 64.60 29.91 38.74
N LYS A 132 65.29 29.45 37.68
CA LYS A 132 66.48 30.11 37.13
C LYS A 132 66.34 30.22 35.61
N ASN A 133 66.36 31.45 35.10
CA ASN A 133 66.32 31.76 33.66
C ASN A 133 65.09 31.18 32.93
N GLY A 134 63.93 31.21 33.56
CA GLY A 134 62.66 30.69 33.05
C GLY A 134 62.55 29.17 33.11
N THR A 135 63.27 28.50 33.99
CA THR A 135 63.29 27.04 34.11
C THR A 135 63.38 26.59 35.57
N VAL A 136 62.63 25.55 35.91
CA VAL A 136 62.69 24.88 37.21
C VAL A 136 63.36 23.51 37.01
N ASN A 137 64.46 23.28 37.72
CA ASN A 137 65.14 21.99 37.71
C ASN A 137 64.57 21.10 38.80
N ILE A 138 63.96 19.98 38.41
CA ILE A 138 63.39 19.00 39.34
C ILE A 138 64.09 17.66 39.19
N THR A 139 64.07 16.85 40.26
CA THR A 139 64.45 15.43 40.19
C THR A 139 63.23 14.61 40.57
N THR A 140 62.72 13.83 39.62
CA THR A 140 61.51 13.00 39.82
C THR A 140 61.79 11.84 40.77
N LEU A 141 60.73 11.23 41.29
CA LEU A 141 60.81 10.10 42.21
C LEU A 141 60.60 8.77 41.49
N ASN A 142 61.04 7.69 42.13
CA ASN A 142 60.76 6.33 41.66
C ASN A 142 59.34 5.93 42.04
N ASP A 143 58.56 5.41 41.09
CA ASP A 143 57.19 4.89 41.29
C ASP A 143 56.22 5.82 42.06
N LYS A 144 56.48 7.14 42.07
CA LYS A 144 55.64 8.16 42.70
C LYS A 144 55.64 9.45 41.87
N PRO A 145 54.49 10.12 41.74
CA PRO A 145 54.43 11.42 41.07
C PRO A 145 55.18 12.49 41.88
N PHE A 146 55.85 13.39 41.16
CA PHE A 146 56.47 14.60 41.72
C PHE A 146 55.62 15.82 41.39
N TYR A 147 55.26 16.57 42.42
CA TYR A 147 54.46 17.80 42.37
C TYR A 147 55.28 19.01 42.80
N TYR A 148 55.16 20.10 42.05
CA TYR A 148 55.55 21.42 42.52
C TYR A 148 54.53 22.47 42.08
N GLN A 149 54.44 23.55 42.87
CA GLN A 149 53.61 24.71 42.59
C GLN A 149 54.48 25.89 42.14
N GLY A 150 54.05 26.59 41.09
CA GLY A 150 54.59 27.87 40.67
C GLY A 150 53.53 28.97 40.71
N ASP A 151 53.78 30.04 41.48
CA ASP A 151 52.88 31.19 41.59
C ASP A 151 53.11 32.15 40.41
N LEU A 152 52.03 32.55 39.73
CA LEU A 152 52.07 33.50 38.62
C LEU A 152 51.67 34.91 39.08
N LYS A 153 51.94 35.91 38.24
CA LYS A 153 51.43 37.26 38.50
C LYS A 153 49.91 37.28 38.36
N ALA A 154 49.22 38.04 39.21
CA ALA A 154 47.77 38.12 39.18
C ALA A 154 47.19 38.72 37.89
N ASP A 155 48.00 39.47 37.12
CA ASP A 155 47.66 40.04 35.81
C ASP A 155 48.01 39.13 34.62
N THR A 156 48.41 37.88 34.87
CA THR A 156 48.65 36.90 33.79
C THR A 156 47.36 36.68 33.00
N ALA A 157 47.41 36.83 31.68
CA ALA A 157 46.25 36.62 30.82
C ALA A 157 45.77 35.16 30.91
N LEU A 158 44.47 34.99 31.16
CA LEU A 158 43.81 33.67 31.21
C LEU A 158 42.99 33.43 29.93
N PRO A 159 42.69 32.16 29.57
CA PRO A 159 41.94 31.86 28.35
C PRO A 159 40.47 32.32 28.39
N TRP A 160 39.88 32.41 29.59
CA TRP A 160 38.50 32.87 29.77
C TRP A 160 38.41 34.01 30.80
N ASN A 161 37.49 34.92 30.52
CA ASN A 161 36.99 35.90 31.48
C ASN A 161 35.77 35.30 32.19
N VAL A 162 35.82 35.28 33.53
CA VAL A 162 34.74 34.81 34.39
C VAL A 162 34.22 35.99 35.20
N SER A 163 32.90 36.20 35.20
CA SER A 163 32.26 37.21 36.04
C SER A 163 30.95 36.69 36.62
N VAL A 164 30.60 37.18 37.81
CA VAL A 164 29.31 36.92 38.45
C VAL A 164 28.65 38.23 38.86
N ASP A 165 27.50 38.51 38.25
CA ASP A 165 26.68 39.68 38.55
C ASP A 165 25.51 39.28 39.46
N TYR A 166 25.25 40.08 40.50
CA TYR A 166 24.18 39.82 41.46
C TYR A 166 23.15 40.96 41.50
N THR A 167 21.88 40.58 41.63
CA THR A 167 20.80 41.53 41.93
C THR A 167 19.91 41.01 43.05
N LEU A 168 19.61 41.84 44.04
CA LEU A 168 18.64 41.58 45.12
C LEU A 168 17.46 42.53 44.96
N ASP A 169 16.24 41.97 44.92
CA ASP A 169 14.98 42.69 44.66
C ASP A 169 15.07 43.58 43.40
N GLY A 170 15.72 43.05 42.37
CA GLY A 170 15.91 43.71 41.06
C GLY A 170 16.96 44.83 41.04
N LYS A 171 17.72 45.05 42.12
CA LYS A 171 18.80 46.06 42.19
C LYS A 171 20.17 45.39 42.24
N ALA A 172 21.13 45.91 41.48
CA ALA A 172 22.52 45.45 41.53
C ALA A 172 23.08 45.58 42.95
N VAL A 173 23.76 44.54 43.41
CA VAL A 173 24.31 44.44 44.77
C VAL A 173 25.69 43.79 44.72
N ASP A 174 26.60 44.27 45.57
CA ASP A 174 27.93 43.68 45.70
C ASP A 174 27.83 42.33 46.44
N ALA A 175 28.67 41.37 46.08
CA ALA A 175 28.63 40.02 46.65
C ALA A 175 28.79 40.01 48.19
N GLU A 176 29.57 40.94 48.75
CA GLU A 176 29.80 41.04 50.20
C GLU A 176 28.55 41.44 51.00
N LYS A 177 27.53 42.00 50.35
CA LYS A 177 26.26 42.42 50.99
C LYS A 177 25.19 41.33 50.97
N LEU A 178 25.48 40.19 50.36
CA LEU A 178 24.53 39.08 50.22
C LEU A 178 24.57 38.11 51.39
N ASP A 179 25.59 38.17 52.24
CA ASP A 179 25.69 37.32 53.43
C ASP A 179 24.53 37.59 54.39
N GLY A 180 23.73 36.56 54.65
CA GLY A 180 22.53 36.65 55.49
C GLY A 180 21.38 37.47 54.89
N ALA A 181 21.44 37.81 53.60
CA ALA A 181 20.40 38.62 52.96
C ALA A 181 19.13 37.81 52.67
N ASP A 182 17.98 38.48 52.80
CA ASP A 182 16.66 37.99 52.41
C ASP A 182 16.16 38.77 51.18
N GLY A 183 15.49 38.12 50.24
CA GLY A 183 14.86 38.78 49.10
C GLY A 183 14.88 37.97 47.81
N GLU A 184 14.40 38.55 46.72
CA GLU A 184 14.47 37.93 45.39
C GLU A 184 15.89 38.10 44.83
N LEU A 185 16.66 37.02 44.79
CA LEU A 185 18.04 37.03 44.33
C LEU A 185 18.13 36.48 42.90
N ALA A 186 18.84 37.21 42.04
CA ALA A 186 19.30 36.70 40.76
C ALA A 186 20.83 36.77 40.68
N MET A 187 21.44 35.70 40.21
CA MET A 187 22.88 35.54 40.02
C MET A 187 23.16 35.17 38.57
N THR A 188 24.00 35.94 37.89
CA THR A 188 24.36 35.68 36.49
C THR A 188 25.85 35.37 36.39
N LEU A 189 26.18 34.09 36.19
CA LEU A 189 27.53 33.65 35.88
C LEU A 189 27.77 33.77 34.37
N ARG A 190 28.81 34.51 33.98
CA ARG A 190 29.25 34.63 32.59
C ARG A 190 30.68 34.09 32.44
N ILE A 191 30.88 33.23 31.46
CA ILE A 191 32.18 32.68 31.10
C ILE A 191 32.36 32.89 29.60
N ALA A 192 33.32 33.74 29.22
CA ALA A 192 33.55 34.12 27.84
C ALA A 192 35.03 33.94 27.46
N PRO A 193 35.35 33.54 26.21
CA PRO A 193 36.72 33.57 25.71
C PRO A 193 37.36 34.94 25.91
N ASN A 194 38.62 34.95 26.36
CA ASN A 194 39.35 36.19 26.54
C ASN A 194 39.94 36.66 25.22
N GLU A 195 39.18 37.48 24.50
CA GLU A 195 39.58 38.03 23.20
C GLU A 195 40.83 38.91 23.25
N SER A 196 41.28 39.35 24.43
CA SER A 196 42.52 40.12 24.58
C SER A 196 43.75 39.25 24.82
N ALA A 197 43.58 37.94 25.04
CA ALA A 197 44.70 37.02 25.26
C ALA A 197 45.55 36.81 24.00
N ASP A 198 46.81 36.42 24.17
CA ASP A 198 47.65 36.02 23.06
C ASP A 198 47.12 34.74 22.39
N LYS A 199 47.65 34.41 21.21
CA LYS A 199 47.18 33.27 20.42
C LYS A 199 47.28 31.94 21.18
N ALA A 200 48.40 31.66 21.85
CA ALA A 200 48.61 30.39 22.52
C ALA A 200 47.69 30.24 23.74
N THR A 201 47.43 31.34 24.45
CA THR A 201 46.44 31.35 25.54
C THR A 201 45.01 31.16 25.01
N ARG A 202 44.65 31.80 23.89
CA ARG A 202 43.32 31.67 23.27
C ARG A 202 43.06 30.27 22.71
N GLU A 203 44.09 29.56 22.24
CA GLU A 203 43.95 28.20 21.72
C GLU A 203 43.33 27.23 22.76
N PHE A 204 43.54 27.45 24.06
CA PHE A 204 42.81 26.70 25.10
C PHE A 204 41.31 27.02 25.11
N ALA A 205 40.93 28.29 24.97
CA ALA A 205 39.52 28.71 24.92
C ALA A 205 38.76 28.10 23.74
N ASP A 206 39.45 27.91 22.61
CA ASP A 206 38.90 27.36 21.38
C ASP A 206 38.82 25.83 21.38
N ALA A 207 39.51 25.14 22.31
CA ALA A 207 39.64 23.68 22.32
C ALA A 207 39.07 23.00 23.60
N TYR A 208 38.77 23.76 24.65
CA TYR A 208 38.39 23.21 25.95
C TYR A 208 36.89 23.37 26.22
N VAL A 209 36.30 22.35 26.83
CA VAL A 209 34.97 22.44 27.43
C VAL A 209 35.10 22.91 28.86
N ILE A 210 34.18 23.78 29.25
CA ILE A 210 34.09 24.30 30.62
C ILE A 210 32.86 23.71 31.28
N GLN A 211 33.05 23.21 32.50
CA GLN A 211 31.99 22.83 33.41
C GLN A 211 32.00 23.76 34.61
N ALA A 212 30.89 24.47 34.83
CA ALA A 212 30.69 25.34 35.99
C ALA A 212 29.71 24.69 36.95
N GLN A 213 30.08 24.61 38.23
CA GLN A 213 29.21 24.06 39.28
C GLN A 213 29.12 25.01 40.47
N GLY A 214 27.89 25.27 40.91
CA GLY A 214 27.58 26.01 42.13
C GLY A 214 26.71 25.15 43.04
N THR A 215 26.95 25.21 44.35
CA THR A 215 26.15 24.45 45.34
C THR A 215 25.51 25.40 46.34
N PHE A 216 24.19 25.29 46.47
CA PHE A 216 23.35 26.18 47.27
C PHE A 216 22.53 25.38 48.29
N PRO A 217 22.59 25.71 49.59
CA PRO A 217 21.70 25.10 50.58
C PRO A 217 20.24 25.44 50.27
N GLN A 218 19.35 24.44 50.27
CA GLN A 218 17.94 24.64 49.93
C GLN A 218 17.22 25.58 50.91
N GLU A 219 17.63 25.55 52.19
CA GLU A 219 17.06 26.43 53.22
C GLU A 219 17.47 27.90 53.02
N ALA A 220 18.60 28.14 52.35
CA ALA A 220 19.18 29.47 52.15
C ALA A 220 18.79 30.10 50.80
N PHE A 221 18.52 29.27 49.78
CA PHE A 221 18.15 29.73 48.44
C PHE A 221 17.21 28.75 47.73
N ASP A 222 15.95 29.16 47.61
CA ASP A 222 14.91 28.42 46.87
C ASP A 222 14.93 28.85 45.40
N ILE A 223 15.59 28.05 44.54
CA ILE A 223 15.77 28.35 43.12
C ILE A 223 14.45 28.13 42.36
N THR A 224 13.95 29.20 41.74
CA THR A 224 12.70 29.20 40.97
C THR A 224 12.92 29.17 39.46
N ASP A 225 14.08 29.61 38.98
CA ASP A 225 14.48 29.62 37.57
C ASP A 225 16.00 29.43 37.47
N ALA A 226 16.45 28.51 36.61
CA ALA A 226 17.86 28.20 36.42
C ALA A 226 18.37 28.53 35.01
N GLY A 227 17.55 29.15 34.16
CA GLY A 227 17.90 29.42 32.77
C GLY A 227 18.38 28.17 32.03
N ASP A 228 19.55 28.26 31.40
CA ASP A 228 20.19 27.17 30.65
C ASP A 228 21.03 26.21 31.53
N ALA A 229 21.00 26.35 32.86
CA ALA A 229 21.72 25.47 33.77
C ALA A 229 20.89 24.24 34.17
N ALA A 230 21.57 23.11 34.34
CA ALA A 230 20.98 21.89 34.89
C ALA A 230 20.94 21.94 36.42
N LEU A 231 19.85 21.43 37.01
CA LEU A 231 19.67 21.32 38.46
C LEU A 231 19.70 19.85 38.90
N ALA A 232 20.43 19.58 39.98
CA ALA A 232 20.42 18.28 40.66
C ALA A 232 20.29 18.48 42.17
N GLN A 233 19.50 17.63 42.83
CA GLN A 233 19.39 17.63 44.29
C GLN A 233 20.39 16.63 44.89
N SER A 234 21.11 17.07 45.92
CA SER A 234 22.06 16.22 46.65
C SER A 234 21.95 16.52 48.15
N GLY A 235 21.16 15.72 48.88
CA GLY A 235 20.87 15.95 50.28
C GLY A 235 20.08 17.25 50.48
N GLY A 236 20.51 18.10 51.43
CA GLY A 236 19.93 19.43 51.68
C GLY A 236 20.40 20.54 50.75
N ASN A 237 21.13 20.21 49.67
CA ASN A 237 21.69 21.18 48.73
C ASN A 237 21.11 21.00 47.33
N THR A 238 21.03 22.10 46.60
CA THR A 238 20.80 22.15 45.16
C THR A 238 22.14 22.44 44.47
N VAL A 239 22.53 21.54 43.56
CA VAL A 239 23.70 21.71 42.70
C VAL A 239 23.23 22.24 41.35
N VAL A 240 23.77 23.39 40.96
CA VAL A 240 23.57 24.01 39.65
C VAL A 240 24.79 23.70 38.79
N SER A 241 24.58 23.17 37.60
CA SER A 241 25.65 22.84 36.66
C SER A 241 25.41 23.48 35.29
N GLY A 242 26.41 24.18 34.78
CA GLY A 242 26.44 24.74 33.43
C GLY A 242 27.59 24.17 32.62
N MET A 243 27.40 24.03 31.30
CA MET A 243 28.45 23.62 30.37
C MET A 243 28.64 24.69 29.29
N VAL A 244 29.89 25.01 28.98
CA VAL A 244 30.25 25.93 27.88
C VAL A 244 31.09 25.16 26.88
N LEU A 245 30.66 25.18 25.62
CA LEU A 245 31.38 24.56 24.51
C LEU A 245 32.63 25.39 24.13
N PRO A 246 33.64 24.76 23.50
CA PRO A 246 34.86 25.48 23.10
C PRO A 246 34.53 26.66 22.18
N GLY A 247 35.18 27.80 22.41
CA GLY A 247 34.99 29.05 21.66
C GLY A 247 33.66 29.78 21.91
N GLU A 248 32.72 29.20 22.66
CA GLU A 248 31.41 29.81 22.93
C GLU A 248 31.39 30.60 24.25
N THR A 249 30.44 31.52 24.38
CA THR A 249 30.18 32.23 25.65
C THR A 249 29.04 31.57 26.42
N GLY A 250 29.30 31.15 27.65
CA GLY A 250 28.28 30.68 28.59
C GLY A 250 27.71 31.83 29.42
N THR A 251 26.38 31.89 29.57
CA THR A 251 25.71 32.80 30.49
C THR A 251 24.61 32.04 31.23
N PHE A 252 24.75 31.90 32.54
CA PHE A 252 23.82 31.16 33.38
C PHE A 252 23.21 32.13 34.40
N THR A 253 21.91 32.37 34.31
CA THR A 253 21.16 33.21 35.27
C THR A 253 20.30 32.32 36.15
N ILE A 254 20.61 32.32 37.45
CA ILE A 254 19.89 31.56 38.48
C ILE A 254 19.09 32.57 39.30
N ARG A 255 17.78 32.37 39.41
CA ARG A 255 16.86 33.20 40.20
C ARG A 255 16.16 32.36 41.26
N GLY A 256 15.89 32.98 42.39
CA GLY A 256 15.21 32.32 43.50
C GLY A 256 14.93 33.24 44.68
N GLN A 257 14.29 32.68 45.70
CA GLN A 257 14.07 33.36 46.97
C GLN A 257 15.24 33.07 47.92
N ALA A 258 15.99 34.11 48.26
CA ALA A 258 17.03 34.06 49.28
C ALA A 258 16.42 34.24 50.68
N LYS A 259 16.93 33.47 51.64
CA LYS A 259 16.63 33.58 53.07
C LYS A 259 17.87 33.25 53.89
N ASP A 260 18.40 34.19 54.68
CA ASP A 260 19.68 34.03 55.37
C ASP A 260 20.77 33.49 54.42
N PHE A 261 20.91 34.17 53.27
CA PHE A 261 21.60 33.61 52.12
C PHE A 261 23.07 33.27 52.39
N THR A 262 23.43 32.05 52.03
CA THR A 262 24.81 31.56 51.99
C THR A 262 25.02 30.70 50.75
N SER A 263 26.26 30.58 50.27
CA SER A 263 26.58 29.71 49.14
C SER A 263 27.95 29.05 49.27
N SER A 264 28.16 28.00 48.47
CA SER A 264 29.47 27.33 48.37
C SER A 264 30.43 28.00 47.39
N GLY A 265 29.96 29.01 46.66
CA GLY A 265 30.67 29.62 45.55
C GLY A 265 30.59 28.77 44.27
N TRP A 266 31.46 29.07 43.32
CA TRP A 266 31.53 28.38 42.04
C TRP A 266 32.86 27.67 41.87
N GLN A 267 32.79 26.40 41.46
CA GLN A 267 33.93 25.67 40.94
C GLN A 267 33.75 25.52 39.43
N ILE A 268 34.68 26.08 38.67
CA ILE A 268 34.63 26.06 37.21
C ILE A 268 35.88 25.36 36.72
N THR A 269 35.70 24.27 35.99
CA THR A 269 36.80 23.46 35.47
C THR A 269 36.78 23.51 33.95
N ALA A 270 37.91 23.82 33.34
CA ALA A 270 38.10 23.67 31.90
C ALA A 270 39.11 22.55 31.63
N MET A 271 38.74 21.62 30.77
CA MET A 271 39.59 20.49 30.38
C MET A 271 39.49 20.25 28.88
N SER A 272 40.49 19.58 28.32
CA SER A 272 40.48 19.21 26.90
C SER A 272 39.31 18.26 26.61
N LEU A 273 38.72 18.40 25.44
CA LEU A 273 37.53 17.64 25.09
C LEU A 273 37.78 16.12 24.95
N ASP A 274 38.99 15.71 24.55
CA ASP A 274 39.36 14.29 24.48
C ASP A 274 39.17 13.57 25.83
N MET A 275 39.25 14.30 26.94
CA MET A 275 38.95 13.77 28.28
C MET A 275 37.46 13.78 28.63
N ALA A 276 36.68 14.66 28.01
CA ALA A 276 35.26 14.85 28.30
C ALA A 276 34.35 13.92 27.49
N LEU A 277 34.86 13.34 26.38
CA LEU A 277 34.07 12.53 25.45
C LEU A 277 34.60 11.11 25.27
N ASP A 278 34.08 10.18 26.07
CA ASP A 278 34.19 8.74 25.82
C ASP A 278 32.97 8.25 25.00
N VAL A 279 32.77 8.82 23.81
CA VAL A 279 31.55 8.56 22.98
C VAL A 279 31.66 7.23 22.22
N ARG A 280 32.86 6.68 22.08
CA ARG A 280 33.10 5.43 21.32
C ARG A 280 32.64 4.17 22.07
N ASP A 281 32.35 4.27 23.36
CA ASP A 281 31.91 3.16 24.22
C ASP A 281 30.38 3.19 24.51
N GLN A 282 29.60 4.05 23.85
CA GLN A 282 28.14 4.07 23.99
C GLN A 282 27.49 2.86 23.27
N ASP A 283 26.62 2.14 23.98
CA ASP A 283 25.93 0.94 23.50
C ASP A 283 24.85 1.29 22.46
N THR A 284 25.17 1.12 21.18
CA THR A 284 24.29 1.40 20.03
C THR A 284 23.46 0.19 19.60
N SER A 285 23.58 -0.93 20.32
CA SER A 285 22.94 -2.21 19.96
C SER A 285 21.43 -2.10 19.73
N GLN A 286 20.74 -1.27 20.53
CA GLN A 286 19.30 -1.05 20.40
C GLN A 286 18.92 -0.34 19.09
N LEU A 287 19.72 0.62 18.63
CA LEU A 287 19.43 1.33 17.38
C LEU A 287 19.62 0.39 16.18
N THR A 288 20.70 -0.39 16.19
CA THR A 288 20.96 -1.43 15.17
C THR A 288 19.86 -2.50 15.17
N GLU A 289 19.39 -2.94 16.34
CA GLU A 289 18.30 -3.93 16.42
C GLU A 289 16.98 -3.38 15.84
N GLN A 290 16.59 -2.14 16.19
CA GLN A 290 15.35 -1.55 15.71
C GLN A 290 15.38 -1.26 14.20
N THR A 291 16.52 -0.79 13.68
CA THR A 291 16.70 -0.56 12.24
C THR A 291 16.71 -1.88 11.45
N GLY A 292 17.28 -2.95 12.03
CA GLY A 292 17.17 -4.31 11.51
C GLY A 292 15.73 -4.81 11.41
N LYS A 293 14.95 -4.69 12.50
CA LYS A 293 13.52 -5.07 12.50
C LYS A 293 12.71 -4.30 11.48
N LEU A 294 12.97 -3.00 11.32
CA LEU A 294 12.31 -2.18 10.32
C LEU A 294 12.65 -2.63 8.89
N SER A 295 13.92 -2.94 8.63
CA SER A 295 14.36 -3.50 7.35
C SER A 295 13.62 -4.81 7.03
N ASP A 296 13.59 -5.75 7.98
CA ASP A 296 12.94 -7.05 7.79
C ASP A 296 11.44 -6.93 7.54
N ALA A 297 10.75 -6.08 8.31
CA ALA A 297 9.32 -5.81 8.11
C ALA A 297 9.04 -5.21 6.73
N THR A 298 9.94 -4.37 6.23
CA THR A 298 9.80 -3.74 4.91
C THR A 298 10.03 -4.75 3.78
N VAL A 299 10.96 -5.71 3.96
CA VAL A 299 11.14 -6.83 3.02
C VAL A 299 9.90 -7.74 3.01
N GLN A 300 9.33 -8.07 4.17
CA GLN A 300 8.09 -8.84 4.23
C GLN A 300 6.91 -8.16 3.53
N LEU A 301 6.82 -6.83 3.64
CA LEU A 301 5.82 -6.05 2.91
C LEU A 301 6.02 -6.13 1.39
N ALA A 302 7.27 -6.05 0.92
CA ALA A 302 7.63 -6.22 -0.49
C ALA A 302 7.23 -7.62 -1.02
N ASP A 303 7.54 -8.68 -0.28
CA ASP A 303 7.17 -10.06 -0.65
C ASP A 303 5.64 -10.26 -0.69
N GLY A 304 4.92 -9.70 0.29
CA GLY A 304 3.46 -9.74 0.34
C GLY A 304 2.81 -9.00 -0.83
N THR A 305 3.35 -7.85 -1.22
CA THR A 305 2.83 -7.06 -2.35
C THR A 305 3.17 -7.70 -3.69
N THR A 306 4.32 -8.36 -3.81
CA THR A 306 4.66 -9.22 -4.96
C THR A 306 3.65 -10.35 -5.13
N SER A 307 3.28 -11.02 -4.03
CA SER A 307 2.28 -12.10 -4.03
C SER A 307 0.90 -11.58 -4.42
N LEU A 308 0.49 -10.42 -3.90
CA LEU A 308 -0.77 -9.76 -4.28
C LEU A 308 -0.80 -9.40 -5.77
N ALA A 309 0.29 -8.84 -6.30
CA ALA A 309 0.39 -8.51 -7.72
C ALA A 309 0.27 -9.76 -8.60
N GLN A 310 0.88 -10.89 -8.19
CA GLN A 310 0.74 -12.16 -8.89
C GLN A 310 -0.69 -12.69 -8.84
N GLY A 311 -1.33 -12.69 -7.67
CA GLY A 311 -2.72 -13.10 -7.51
C GLY A 311 -3.68 -12.29 -8.39
N ASN A 312 -3.49 -10.97 -8.49
CA ASN A 312 -4.29 -10.13 -9.37
C ASN A 312 -4.06 -10.39 -10.87
N ARG A 313 -2.85 -10.78 -11.28
CA ARG A 313 -2.59 -11.23 -12.66
C ARG A 313 -3.30 -12.54 -12.97
N GLU A 314 -3.32 -13.49 -12.02
CA GLU A 314 -4.06 -14.74 -12.16
C GLU A 314 -5.57 -14.49 -12.24
N LEU A 315 -6.10 -13.65 -11.36
CA LEU A 315 -7.49 -13.19 -11.41
C LEU A 315 -7.84 -12.56 -12.76
N SER A 316 -6.99 -11.66 -13.28
CA SER A 316 -7.18 -11.02 -14.58
C SER A 316 -7.25 -12.04 -15.73
N ARG A 317 -6.41 -13.08 -15.72
CA ARG A 317 -6.49 -14.18 -16.71
C ARG A 317 -7.77 -14.99 -16.59
N GLY A 318 -8.20 -15.30 -15.37
CA GLY A 318 -9.47 -16.00 -15.12
C GLY A 318 -10.66 -15.20 -15.64
N ILE A 319 -10.67 -13.88 -15.41
CA ILE A 319 -11.68 -12.97 -15.92
C ILE A 319 -11.66 -12.88 -17.45
N GLY A 320 -10.48 -12.90 -18.09
CA GLY A 320 -10.38 -12.96 -19.55
C GLY A 320 -11.00 -14.23 -20.14
N SER A 321 -10.87 -15.36 -19.44
CA SER A 321 -11.53 -16.62 -19.83
C SER A 321 -13.05 -16.53 -19.68
N LEU A 322 -13.52 -15.92 -18.59
CA LEU A 322 -14.95 -15.65 -18.38
C LEU A 322 -15.53 -14.75 -19.47
N ALA A 323 -14.85 -13.65 -19.81
CA ALA A 323 -15.26 -12.73 -20.88
C ALA A 323 -15.40 -13.45 -22.23
N THR A 324 -14.42 -14.30 -22.56
CA THR A 324 -14.46 -15.13 -23.77
C THR A 324 -15.68 -16.05 -23.78
N GLY A 325 -15.95 -16.74 -22.66
CA GLY A 325 -17.12 -17.63 -22.53
C GLY A 325 -18.45 -16.87 -22.61
N THR A 326 -18.55 -15.67 -22.03
CA THR A 326 -19.77 -14.84 -22.12
C THR A 326 -19.98 -14.27 -23.52
N ALA A 327 -18.91 -13.96 -24.24
CA ALA A 327 -18.99 -13.55 -25.65
C ALA A 327 -19.46 -14.70 -26.57
N GLU A 328 -19.02 -15.93 -26.29
CA GLU A 328 -19.52 -17.13 -26.98
C GLU A 328 -20.99 -17.40 -26.68
N LEU A 329 -21.39 -17.32 -25.41
CA LEU A 329 -22.79 -17.46 -24.99
C LEU A 329 -23.69 -16.42 -25.67
N ASN A 330 -23.25 -15.16 -25.74
CA ASN A 330 -23.98 -14.09 -26.43
C ASN A 330 -24.18 -14.42 -27.92
N ARG A 331 -23.13 -14.87 -28.62
CA ARG A 331 -23.22 -15.29 -30.03
C ARG A 331 -24.17 -16.47 -30.23
N GLY A 332 -24.12 -17.46 -29.35
CA GLY A 332 -25.05 -18.61 -29.37
C GLY A 332 -26.49 -18.18 -29.15
N ALA A 333 -26.74 -17.30 -28.18
CA ALA A 333 -28.07 -16.78 -27.88
C ALA A 333 -28.64 -15.93 -29.04
N GLN A 334 -27.83 -15.10 -29.69
CA GLN A 334 -28.23 -14.36 -30.90
C GLN A 334 -28.57 -15.29 -32.07
N SER A 335 -27.78 -16.36 -32.25
CA SER A 335 -28.03 -17.35 -33.30
C SER A 335 -29.36 -18.09 -33.05
N LEU A 336 -29.61 -18.49 -31.80
CA LEU A 336 -30.88 -19.08 -31.38
C LEU A 336 -32.07 -18.13 -31.61
N ALA A 337 -31.93 -16.84 -31.29
CA ALA A 337 -32.95 -15.83 -31.56
C ALA A 337 -33.26 -15.71 -33.06
N GLY A 338 -32.23 -15.69 -33.92
CA GLY A 338 -32.42 -15.66 -35.38
C GLY A 338 -33.08 -16.92 -35.93
N GLY A 339 -32.69 -18.10 -35.43
CA GLY A 339 -33.28 -19.38 -35.83
C GLY A 339 -34.75 -19.49 -35.42
N THR A 340 -35.08 -19.12 -34.18
CA THR A 340 -36.46 -19.12 -33.66
C THR A 340 -37.35 -18.10 -34.38
N GLU A 341 -36.82 -16.95 -34.78
CA GLU A 341 -37.54 -15.98 -35.63
C GLU A 341 -37.90 -16.59 -36.99
N THR A 342 -36.95 -17.24 -37.63
CA THR A 342 -37.15 -17.89 -38.93
C THR A 342 -38.22 -18.99 -38.84
N LEU A 343 -38.17 -19.81 -37.78
CA LEU A 343 -39.17 -20.83 -37.50
C LEU A 343 -40.56 -20.21 -37.22
N ALA A 344 -40.62 -19.12 -36.45
CA ALA A 344 -41.89 -18.45 -36.15
C ALA A 344 -42.55 -17.91 -37.43
N GLN A 345 -41.76 -17.34 -38.35
CA GLN A 345 -42.23 -16.91 -39.67
C GLN A 345 -42.76 -18.10 -40.48
N GLY A 346 -42.02 -19.21 -40.53
CA GLY A 346 -42.45 -20.43 -41.21
C GLY A 346 -43.74 -21.03 -40.64
N ALA A 347 -43.87 -21.07 -39.31
CA ALA A 347 -45.10 -21.50 -38.63
C ALA A 347 -46.28 -20.56 -38.94
N GLY A 348 -46.03 -19.24 -39.04
CA GLY A 348 -47.02 -18.26 -39.48
C GLY A 348 -47.49 -18.49 -40.92
N THR A 349 -46.57 -18.80 -41.85
CA THR A 349 -46.91 -19.17 -43.23
C THR A 349 -47.73 -20.48 -43.27
N LEU A 350 -47.34 -21.47 -42.47
CA LEU A 350 -48.07 -22.74 -42.35
C LEU A 350 -49.50 -22.54 -41.84
N ALA A 351 -49.68 -21.71 -40.80
CA ALA A 351 -51.00 -21.35 -40.29
C ALA A 351 -51.86 -20.70 -41.38
N GLN A 352 -51.28 -19.77 -42.15
CA GLN A 352 -51.98 -19.11 -43.25
C GLN A 352 -52.39 -20.10 -44.36
N GLY A 353 -51.50 -21.02 -44.75
CA GLY A 353 -51.81 -22.06 -45.73
C GLY A 353 -52.90 -23.01 -45.26
N ASN A 354 -52.88 -23.42 -43.99
CA ASN A 354 -53.91 -24.27 -43.40
C ASN A 354 -55.27 -23.56 -43.31
N ARG A 355 -55.30 -22.24 -43.06
CA ARG A 355 -56.54 -21.44 -43.15
C ARG A 355 -57.09 -21.41 -44.57
N GLN A 356 -56.26 -21.17 -45.57
CA GLN A 356 -56.67 -21.20 -46.97
C GLN A 356 -57.21 -22.58 -47.39
N LEU A 357 -56.58 -23.66 -46.90
CA LEU A 357 -57.07 -25.02 -47.10
C LEU A 357 -58.43 -25.23 -46.43
N ALA A 358 -58.59 -24.82 -45.18
CA ALA A 358 -59.87 -24.88 -44.48
C ALA A 358 -60.97 -24.11 -45.22
N ASP A 359 -60.68 -22.90 -45.69
CA ASP A 359 -61.64 -22.11 -46.47
C ASP A 359 -62.06 -22.82 -47.76
N GLY A 360 -61.11 -23.41 -48.49
CA GLY A 360 -61.40 -24.20 -49.69
C GLY A 360 -62.19 -25.48 -49.40
N LEU A 361 -61.91 -26.15 -48.26
CA LEU A 361 -62.64 -27.32 -47.82
C LEU A 361 -64.06 -26.98 -47.32
N ALA A 362 -64.25 -25.80 -46.72
CA ALA A 362 -65.58 -25.30 -46.38
C ALA A 362 -66.42 -25.06 -47.64
N GLN A 363 -65.84 -24.44 -48.67
CA GLN A 363 -66.49 -24.28 -49.97
C GLN A 363 -66.85 -25.63 -50.61
N LEU A 364 -65.94 -26.60 -50.54
CA LEU A 364 -66.18 -27.95 -51.05
C LEU A 364 -67.26 -28.70 -50.25
N TYR A 365 -67.26 -28.52 -48.92
CA TYR A 365 -68.27 -29.07 -48.02
C TYR A 365 -69.66 -28.54 -48.40
N ASP A 366 -69.80 -27.22 -48.54
CA ASP A 366 -71.07 -26.60 -48.93
C ASP A 366 -71.55 -27.06 -50.31
N ALA A 367 -70.63 -27.17 -51.28
CA ALA A 367 -70.93 -27.66 -52.62
C ALA A 367 -71.36 -29.14 -52.61
N SER A 368 -70.67 -30.01 -51.87
CA SER A 368 -70.99 -31.43 -51.80
C SER A 368 -72.30 -31.68 -51.03
N GLY A 369 -72.63 -30.85 -50.04
CA GLY A 369 -73.91 -30.88 -49.34
C GLY A 369 -75.07 -30.50 -50.27
N SER A 370 -74.91 -29.37 -50.98
CA SER A 370 -75.88 -28.91 -51.99
C SER A 370 -76.11 -29.96 -53.09
N MET A 371 -75.04 -30.63 -53.51
CA MET A 371 -75.10 -31.70 -54.52
C MET A 371 -75.78 -32.96 -53.99
N SER A 372 -75.46 -33.39 -52.77
CA SER A 372 -76.13 -34.50 -52.08
C SER A 372 -77.65 -34.25 -52.00
N ASP A 373 -78.05 -33.04 -51.63
CA ASP A 373 -79.46 -32.69 -51.50
C ASP A 373 -80.17 -32.58 -52.87
N GLY A 374 -79.46 -32.10 -53.90
CA GLY A 374 -79.94 -32.14 -55.29
C GLY A 374 -80.18 -33.57 -55.80
N VAL A 375 -79.27 -34.51 -55.53
CA VAL A 375 -79.40 -35.93 -55.92
C VAL A 375 -80.57 -36.63 -55.23
N LYS A 376 -80.89 -36.26 -53.97
CA LYS A 376 -82.08 -36.77 -53.29
C LYS A 376 -83.40 -36.33 -53.94
N GLY A 377 -83.39 -35.25 -54.74
CA GLY A 377 -84.56 -34.72 -55.46
C GLY A 377 -84.68 -35.14 -56.93
N LEU A 378 -83.90 -36.14 -57.38
CA LEU A 378 -83.48 -36.27 -58.78
C LEU A 378 -84.14 -37.33 -59.69
N PRO A 379 -85.46 -37.63 -59.65
CA PRO A 379 -86.08 -38.29 -60.79
C PRO A 379 -86.07 -37.46 -62.09
N GLU A 380 -85.77 -36.13 -62.07
CA GLU A 380 -85.98 -35.24 -63.24
C GLU A 380 -84.79 -34.37 -63.70
N GLN A 381 -83.57 -34.41 -63.12
CA GLN A 381 -82.51 -33.38 -63.38
C GLN A 381 -81.10 -33.92 -63.65
N MET A 382 -80.96 -34.86 -64.58
CA MET A 382 -79.68 -35.53 -64.93
C MET A 382 -78.57 -34.57 -65.43
N THR A 383 -78.91 -33.42 -66.02
CA THR A 383 -77.95 -32.41 -66.49
C THR A 383 -77.29 -31.63 -65.35
N ALA A 384 -78.03 -31.34 -64.27
CA ALA A 384 -77.49 -30.63 -63.11
C ALA A 384 -76.47 -31.50 -62.35
N LEU A 385 -76.70 -32.82 -62.31
CA LEU A 385 -75.78 -33.79 -61.72
C LEU A 385 -74.45 -33.87 -62.49
N SER A 386 -74.49 -33.92 -63.83
CA SER A 386 -73.29 -33.91 -64.67
C SER A 386 -72.43 -32.65 -64.45
N GLN A 387 -73.08 -31.48 -64.35
CA GLN A 387 -72.41 -30.22 -64.02
C GLN A 387 -71.83 -30.23 -62.59
N GLY A 388 -72.57 -30.74 -61.61
CA GLY A 388 -72.10 -30.87 -60.23
C GLY A 388 -70.87 -31.78 -60.09
N VAL A 389 -70.86 -32.93 -60.78
CA VAL A 389 -69.70 -33.84 -60.82
C VAL A 389 -68.50 -33.18 -61.51
N THR A 390 -68.73 -32.38 -62.56
CA THR A 390 -67.66 -31.63 -63.23
C THR A 390 -67.03 -30.59 -62.30
N THR A 391 -67.85 -29.82 -61.56
CA THR A 391 -67.38 -28.86 -60.54
C THR A 391 -66.63 -29.56 -59.41
N LEU A 392 -67.12 -30.72 -58.98
CA LEU A 392 -66.50 -31.55 -57.95
C LEU A 392 -65.12 -32.06 -58.37
N LYS A 393 -65.01 -32.51 -59.61
CA LYS A 393 -63.75 -32.95 -60.23
C LYS A 393 -62.75 -31.79 -60.31
N GLN A 394 -63.21 -30.60 -60.73
CA GLN A 394 -62.38 -29.39 -60.73
C GLN A 394 -61.88 -29.03 -59.33
N GLY A 395 -62.74 -29.14 -58.30
CA GLY A 395 -62.37 -28.92 -56.90
C GLY A 395 -61.36 -29.94 -56.37
N SER A 396 -61.52 -31.23 -56.71
CA SER A 396 -60.56 -32.29 -56.36
C SER A 396 -59.22 -32.14 -57.08
N ASP A 397 -59.24 -31.72 -58.35
CA ASP A 397 -58.05 -31.38 -59.14
C ASP A 397 -57.29 -30.19 -58.52
N ALA A 398 -58.00 -29.14 -58.10
CA ALA A 398 -57.42 -27.99 -57.39
C ALA A 398 -56.83 -28.38 -56.03
N LEU A 399 -57.52 -29.23 -55.26
CA LEU A 399 -57.05 -29.73 -53.95
C LEU A 399 -55.75 -30.54 -54.09
N LYS A 400 -55.63 -31.40 -55.10
CA LYS A 400 -54.39 -32.13 -55.40
C LYS A 400 -53.25 -31.19 -55.78
N GLN A 401 -53.56 -30.13 -56.53
CA GLN A 401 -52.56 -29.15 -56.93
C GLN A 401 -52.05 -28.36 -55.71
N GLY A 402 -52.95 -27.99 -54.79
CA GLY A 402 -52.62 -27.41 -53.48
C GLY A 402 -51.79 -28.34 -52.59
N ASP A 403 -52.13 -29.64 -52.50
CA ASP A 403 -51.32 -30.65 -51.80
C ASP A 403 -49.90 -30.75 -52.39
N GLY A 404 -49.78 -30.69 -53.72
CA GLY A 404 -48.49 -30.66 -54.41
C GLY A 404 -47.64 -29.44 -54.04
N GLN A 405 -48.26 -28.25 -54.01
CA GLN A 405 -47.60 -27.00 -53.60
C GLN A 405 -47.20 -27.01 -52.12
N TYR A 406 -48.07 -27.55 -51.25
CA TYR A 406 -47.80 -27.70 -49.83
C TYR A 406 -46.65 -28.67 -49.57
N ARG A 407 -46.62 -29.84 -50.22
CA ARG A 407 -45.50 -30.80 -50.12
C ARG A 407 -44.17 -30.16 -50.49
N GLN A 408 -44.17 -29.28 -51.50
CA GLN A 408 -42.98 -28.61 -51.97
C GLN A 408 -42.51 -27.53 -50.98
N ALA A 409 -43.43 -26.76 -50.38
CA ALA A 409 -43.13 -25.81 -49.31
C ALA A 409 -42.63 -26.50 -48.03
N LEU A 410 -43.24 -27.63 -47.67
CA LEU A 410 -42.87 -28.46 -46.53
C LEU A 410 -41.46 -29.04 -46.69
N ALA A 411 -41.14 -29.60 -47.87
CA ALA A 411 -39.81 -30.13 -48.17
C ALA A 411 -38.73 -29.03 -48.11
N GLY A 412 -39.04 -27.82 -48.58
CA GLY A 412 -38.13 -26.67 -48.49
C GLY A 412 -37.87 -26.20 -47.05
N GLY A 413 -38.93 -26.16 -46.22
CA GLY A 413 -38.80 -25.88 -44.79
C GLY A 413 -38.03 -26.98 -44.04
N GLN A 414 -38.37 -28.24 -44.30
CA GLN A 414 -37.78 -29.41 -43.68
C GLN A 414 -36.27 -29.54 -43.98
N GLN A 415 -35.84 -29.27 -45.21
CA GLN A 415 -34.42 -29.33 -45.59
C GLN A 415 -33.57 -28.24 -44.92
N THR A 416 -34.16 -27.08 -44.63
CA THR A 416 -33.51 -25.97 -43.91
C THR A 416 -33.50 -26.22 -42.39
N ILE A 417 -34.59 -26.78 -41.85
CA ILE A 417 -34.79 -27.01 -40.42
C ILE A 417 -34.02 -28.24 -39.90
N LEU A 418 -33.97 -29.36 -40.64
CA LEU A 418 -33.26 -30.57 -40.19
C LEU A 418 -31.74 -30.45 -40.25
N ALA A 419 -31.20 -29.78 -41.27
CA ALA A 419 -29.76 -29.66 -41.44
C ALA A 419 -29.13 -28.60 -40.52
N GLN A 420 -29.83 -27.49 -40.27
CA GLN A 420 -29.29 -26.37 -39.50
C GLN A 420 -29.70 -26.44 -38.01
N VAL A 421 -31.00 -26.54 -37.72
CA VAL A 421 -31.53 -26.46 -36.33
C VAL A 421 -31.24 -27.73 -35.53
N GLY A 422 -31.27 -28.90 -36.17
CA GLY A 422 -30.87 -30.16 -35.51
C GLY A 422 -29.41 -30.12 -35.05
N GLY A 423 -28.51 -29.66 -35.92
CA GLY A 423 -27.09 -29.47 -35.59
C GLY A 423 -26.86 -28.42 -34.49
N ASP A 424 -27.62 -27.31 -34.52
CA ASP A 424 -27.52 -26.25 -33.51
C ASP A 424 -28.06 -26.71 -32.13
N ILE A 425 -29.13 -27.51 -32.09
CA ILE A 425 -29.65 -28.10 -30.84
C ILE A 425 -28.65 -29.10 -30.26
N ASP A 426 -28.03 -29.95 -31.09
CA ASP A 426 -27.00 -30.89 -30.65
C ASP A 426 -25.75 -30.16 -30.12
N ALA A 427 -25.36 -29.05 -30.76
CA ALA A 427 -24.29 -28.17 -30.30
C ALA A 427 -24.64 -27.49 -28.97
N ALA A 428 -25.87 -26.99 -28.82
CA ALA A 428 -26.36 -26.39 -27.58
C ALA A 428 -26.46 -27.41 -26.42
N GLU A 429 -26.87 -28.65 -26.70
CA GLU A 429 -26.87 -29.74 -25.73
C GLU A 429 -25.44 -30.04 -25.26
N THR A 430 -24.50 -30.14 -26.20
CA THR A 430 -23.08 -30.39 -25.91
C THR A 430 -22.49 -29.27 -25.04
N ALA A 431 -22.72 -28.01 -25.42
CA ALA A 431 -22.26 -26.84 -24.68
C ALA A 431 -22.86 -26.76 -23.27
N SER A 432 -24.16 -27.04 -23.14
CA SER A 432 -24.85 -27.03 -21.84
C SER A 432 -24.32 -28.11 -20.89
N ARG A 433 -24.05 -29.32 -21.41
CA ARG A 433 -23.42 -30.42 -20.65
C ARG A 433 -22.01 -30.07 -20.19
N GLN A 434 -21.22 -29.41 -21.02
CA GLN A 434 -19.89 -28.92 -20.65
C GLN A 434 -19.94 -27.84 -19.57
N ALA A 435 -20.84 -26.86 -19.71
CA ALA A 435 -21.01 -25.80 -18.71
C ALA A 435 -21.42 -26.36 -17.34
N TYR A 436 -22.30 -27.35 -17.31
CA TYR A 436 -22.66 -28.03 -16.07
C TYR A 436 -21.50 -28.83 -15.48
N ALA A 437 -20.74 -29.57 -16.28
CA ALA A 437 -19.58 -30.31 -15.80
C ALA A 437 -18.53 -29.39 -15.16
N GLN A 438 -18.30 -28.22 -15.76
CA GLN A 438 -17.40 -27.19 -15.22
C GLN A 438 -17.94 -26.56 -13.93
N ALA A 439 -19.22 -26.17 -13.90
CA ALA A 439 -19.86 -25.61 -12.71
C ALA A 439 -19.89 -26.63 -11.55
N LEU A 440 -20.13 -27.90 -11.85
CA LEU A 440 -20.14 -28.97 -10.86
C LEU A 440 -18.74 -29.19 -10.27
N ALA A 441 -17.70 -29.17 -11.11
CA ALA A 441 -16.32 -29.27 -10.65
C ALA A 441 -15.94 -28.08 -9.74
N ALA A 442 -16.38 -26.87 -10.04
CA ALA A 442 -16.15 -25.68 -9.21
C ALA A 442 -16.82 -25.81 -7.83
N VAL A 443 -18.08 -26.27 -7.77
CA VAL A 443 -18.79 -26.51 -6.51
C VAL A 443 -18.13 -27.63 -5.68
N GLN A 444 -17.61 -28.68 -6.32
CA GLN A 444 -16.91 -29.76 -5.64
C GLN A 444 -15.58 -29.31 -5.01
N GLN A 445 -14.84 -28.42 -5.68
CA GLN A 445 -13.61 -27.89 -5.12
C GLN A 445 -13.84 -26.89 -3.98
N ASN A 446 -14.97 -26.16 -4.00
CA ASN A 446 -15.32 -25.22 -2.94
C ASN A 446 -16.82 -25.23 -2.62
N PRO A 447 -17.28 -26.09 -1.69
CA PRO A 447 -18.72 -26.32 -1.43
C PRO A 447 -19.52 -25.14 -0.89
N GLY A 448 -18.86 -24.04 -0.49
CA GLY A 448 -19.50 -22.82 0.04
C GLY A 448 -19.55 -21.65 -0.93
N ASP A 449 -19.01 -21.80 -2.15
CA ASP A 449 -18.96 -20.71 -3.13
C ASP A 449 -20.34 -20.44 -3.75
N THR A 450 -20.94 -19.34 -3.35
CA THR A 450 -22.27 -18.91 -3.79
C THR A 450 -22.33 -18.59 -5.28
N GLN A 451 -21.20 -18.19 -5.89
CA GLN A 451 -21.13 -17.92 -7.33
C GLN A 451 -21.08 -19.23 -8.12
N ALA A 452 -20.32 -20.22 -7.65
CA ALA A 452 -20.28 -21.56 -8.26
C ALA A 452 -21.65 -22.25 -8.18
N ILE A 453 -22.35 -22.13 -7.05
CA ILE A 453 -23.71 -22.66 -6.86
C ILE A 453 -24.70 -21.96 -7.81
N ALA A 454 -24.63 -20.63 -7.95
CA ALA A 454 -25.49 -19.90 -8.89
C ALA A 454 -25.19 -20.23 -10.36
N ALA A 455 -23.94 -20.53 -10.70
CA ALA A 455 -23.56 -20.98 -12.04
C ALA A 455 -24.11 -22.39 -12.34
N LEU A 456 -24.09 -23.29 -11.35
CA LEU A 456 -24.66 -24.63 -11.47
C LEU A 456 -26.18 -24.57 -11.69
N ASP A 457 -26.89 -23.72 -10.94
CA ASP A 457 -28.35 -23.52 -11.08
C ASP A 457 -28.73 -22.99 -12.47
N LYS A 458 -27.94 -22.04 -13.00
CA LYS A 458 -28.11 -21.54 -14.37
C LYS A 458 -27.83 -22.61 -15.42
N ALA A 459 -26.81 -23.45 -15.23
CA ALA A 459 -26.48 -24.54 -16.16
C ALA A 459 -27.57 -25.62 -16.18
N VAL A 460 -28.15 -25.95 -15.02
CA VAL A 460 -29.30 -26.86 -14.92
C VAL A 460 -30.52 -26.27 -15.63
N THR A 461 -30.79 -24.99 -15.43
CA THR A 461 -31.90 -24.29 -16.11
C THR A 461 -31.72 -24.30 -17.63
N ALA A 462 -30.50 -24.07 -18.12
CA ALA A 462 -30.18 -24.14 -19.55
C ALA A 462 -30.40 -25.55 -20.14
N MET A 463 -30.01 -26.62 -19.42
CA MET A 463 -30.29 -27.98 -19.86
C MET A 463 -31.79 -28.27 -19.97
N VAL A 464 -32.59 -27.82 -18.99
CA VAL A 464 -34.05 -27.99 -19.03
C VAL A 464 -34.66 -27.28 -20.24
N GLN A 465 -34.14 -26.10 -20.60
CA GLN A 465 -34.58 -25.34 -21.78
C GLN A 465 -34.22 -26.06 -23.09
N VAL A 466 -33.02 -26.66 -23.19
CA VAL A 466 -32.60 -27.44 -24.37
C VAL A 466 -33.41 -28.73 -24.50
N GLU A 467 -33.68 -29.44 -23.40
CA GLU A 467 -34.52 -30.65 -23.39
C GLU A 467 -35.95 -30.32 -23.85
N ASN A 468 -36.51 -29.19 -23.41
CA ASN A 468 -37.83 -28.72 -23.85
C ASN A 468 -37.85 -28.38 -25.34
N ALA A 469 -36.81 -27.70 -25.85
CA ALA A 469 -36.68 -27.39 -27.28
C ALA A 469 -36.58 -28.68 -28.13
N LYS A 470 -35.85 -29.69 -27.64
CA LYS A 470 -35.74 -31.02 -28.26
C LYS A 470 -37.08 -31.76 -28.31
N GLY A 471 -37.86 -31.72 -27.22
CA GLY A 471 -39.21 -32.29 -27.17
C GLY A 471 -40.17 -31.61 -28.15
N GLN A 472 -40.11 -30.28 -28.28
CA GLN A 472 -40.90 -29.51 -29.25
C GLN A 472 -40.49 -29.82 -30.70
N TYR A 473 -39.20 -30.04 -30.95
CA TYR A 473 -38.67 -30.45 -32.26
C TYR A 473 -39.14 -31.86 -32.66
N GLN A 474 -39.15 -32.80 -31.72
CA GLN A 474 -39.68 -34.15 -31.95
C GLN A 474 -41.19 -34.13 -32.25
N ALA A 475 -41.95 -33.26 -31.58
CA ALA A 475 -43.37 -33.06 -31.86
C ALA A 475 -43.61 -32.49 -33.28
N LEU A 476 -42.73 -31.62 -33.78
CA LEU A 476 -42.76 -31.14 -35.16
C LEU A 476 -42.55 -32.27 -36.16
N GLY A 477 -41.62 -33.20 -35.89
CA GLY A 477 -41.43 -34.41 -36.70
C GLY A 477 -42.69 -35.29 -36.77
N GLN A 478 -43.38 -35.47 -35.64
CA GLN A 478 -44.65 -36.23 -35.59
C GLN A 478 -45.80 -35.51 -36.31
N ALA A 479 -45.84 -34.17 -36.27
CA ALA A 479 -46.81 -33.38 -37.03
C ALA A 479 -46.59 -33.49 -38.55
N LEU A 480 -45.32 -33.58 -38.99
CA LEU A 480 -44.95 -33.83 -40.39
C LEU A 480 -45.38 -35.24 -40.86
N ASP A 481 -45.24 -36.25 -40.01
CA ASP A 481 -45.70 -37.61 -40.31
C ASP A 481 -47.24 -37.69 -40.41
N GLY A 482 -47.98 -36.91 -39.60
CA GLY A 482 -49.43 -36.78 -39.69
C GLY A 482 -49.92 -36.22 -41.03
N TYR A 483 -49.13 -35.36 -41.67
CA TYR A 483 -49.45 -34.79 -42.99
C TYR A 483 -49.36 -35.82 -44.13
N ALA A 484 -48.53 -36.87 -44.01
CA ALA A 484 -48.50 -37.98 -44.98
C ALA A 484 -49.85 -38.71 -45.06
N GLY A 485 -50.58 -38.78 -43.93
CA GLY A 485 -51.94 -39.33 -43.87
C GLY A 485 -52.97 -38.46 -44.61
N ILE A 486 -52.80 -37.13 -44.58
CA ILE A 486 -53.67 -36.18 -45.29
C ILE A 486 -53.52 -36.33 -46.81
N SER A 487 -52.27 -36.40 -47.31
CA SER A 487 -52.00 -36.60 -48.75
C SER A 487 -52.56 -37.94 -49.26
N SER A 488 -52.47 -38.99 -48.44
CA SER A 488 -53.12 -40.29 -48.73
C SER A 488 -54.64 -40.18 -48.82
N GLY A 489 -55.28 -39.46 -47.89
CA GLY A 489 -56.73 -39.20 -47.90
C GLY A 489 -57.20 -38.38 -49.11
N ILE A 490 -56.44 -37.38 -49.52
CA ILE A 490 -56.70 -36.60 -50.75
C ILE A 490 -56.64 -37.50 -51.99
N GLY A 491 -55.69 -38.46 -52.02
CA GLY A 491 -55.60 -39.47 -53.07
C GLY A 491 -56.82 -40.39 -53.13
N GLN A 492 -57.33 -40.85 -51.98
CA GLN A 492 -58.54 -41.67 -51.89
C GLN A 492 -59.80 -40.89 -52.33
N LEU A 493 -59.93 -39.64 -51.88
CA LEU A 493 -61.03 -38.75 -52.27
C LEU A 493 -61.07 -38.55 -53.79
N ARG A 494 -59.92 -38.25 -54.39
CA ARG A 494 -59.81 -38.12 -55.84
C ARG A 494 -60.19 -39.41 -56.55
N GLY A 495 -59.71 -40.56 -56.08
CA GLY A 495 -60.08 -41.85 -56.64
C GLY A 495 -61.60 -42.09 -56.62
N GLY A 496 -62.28 -41.67 -55.55
CA GLY A 496 -63.74 -41.72 -55.45
C GLY A 496 -64.44 -40.74 -56.41
N VAL A 497 -63.93 -39.50 -56.55
CA VAL A 497 -64.46 -38.50 -57.48
C VAL A 497 -64.27 -38.92 -58.94
N ASP A 498 -63.13 -39.52 -59.30
CA ASP A 498 -62.87 -40.05 -60.64
C ASP A 498 -63.79 -41.24 -60.96
N GLN A 499 -64.07 -42.13 -59.99
CA GLN A 499 -65.05 -43.20 -60.14
C GLN A 499 -66.48 -42.69 -60.29
N LEU A 500 -66.81 -41.61 -59.58
CA LEU A 500 -68.11 -40.95 -59.67
C LEU A 500 -68.30 -40.27 -61.03
N ASP A 501 -67.30 -39.54 -61.51
CA ASP A 501 -67.25 -38.94 -62.84
C ASP A 501 -67.43 -40.00 -63.94
N ALA A 502 -66.72 -41.12 -63.84
CA ALA A 502 -66.87 -42.22 -64.79
C ALA A 502 -68.29 -42.81 -64.80
N LYS A 503 -68.98 -42.90 -63.65
CA LYS A 503 -70.34 -43.43 -63.55
C LYS A 503 -71.42 -42.45 -64.02
N VAL A 504 -71.26 -41.15 -63.74
CA VAL A 504 -72.23 -40.11 -64.10
C VAL A 504 -72.07 -39.64 -65.54
N ASN A 505 -70.83 -39.46 -66.00
CA ASN A 505 -70.53 -38.89 -67.32
C ASN A 505 -70.08 -39.95 -68.35
N GLY A 506 -69.63 -41.14 -67.92
CA GLY A 506 -69.16 -42.21 -68.82
C GLY A 506 -70.26 -43.15 -69.37
N SER A 507 -71.47 -43.11 -68.82
CA SER A 507 -72.59 -43.94 -69.28
C SER A 507 -73.31 -43.29 -70.48
N SER A 508 -72.65 -43.27 -71.63
CA SER A 508 -73.18 -42.76 -72.90
C SER A 508 -73.76 -43.86 -73.81
N ASN A 509 -73.92 -45.09 -73.33
CA ASN A 509 -74.58 -46.16 -74.07
C ASN A 509 -75.82 -46.65 -73.33
N GLY A 510 -76.97 -46.29 -73.90
CA GLY A 510 -78.28 -46.52 -73.32
C GLY A 510 -78.74 -47.97 -73.30
N SER A 511 -79.71 -48.22 -72.44
CA SER A 511 -81.04 -48.74 -72.81
C SER A 511 -81.95 -48.65 -71.58
N SER A 512 -83.20 -48.29 -71.82
CA SER A 512 -84.27 -48.17 -70.83
C SER A 512 -84.50 -49.44 -70.01
N ALA A 513 -85.01 -49.22 -68.78
CA ALA A 513 -85.79 -50.14 -67.94
C ALA A 513 -85.02 -50.97 -66.89
N ASP A 514 -84.76 -50.33 -65.75
CA ASP A 514 -85.47 -50.69 -64.50
C ASP A 514 -85.50 -49.44 -63.59
N SER A 515 -86.68 -48.94 -63.22
CA SER A 515 -86.79 -47.79 -62.29
C SER A 515 -86.11 -48.10 -60.96
N ALA A 516 -86.10 -49.38 -60.56
CA ALA A 516 -85.38 -49.90 -59.42
C ALA A 516 -83.85 -49.84 -59.57
N ALA A 517 -83.29 -50.13 -60.76
CA ALA A 517 -81.84 -50.07 -61.00
C ALA A 517 -81.33 -48.63 -61.06
N MET A 518 -82.12 -47.71 -61.64
CA MET A 518 -81.83 -46.28 -61.63
C MET A 518 -81.95 -45.71 -60.21
N GLN A 519 -82.99 -46.09 -59.46
CA GLN A 519 -83.18 -45.67 -58.07
C GLN A 519 -82.09 -46.24 -57.14
N ALA A 520 -81.66 -47.49 -57.35
CA ALA A 520 -80.54 -48.08 -56.63
C ALA A 520 -79.21 -47.37 -56.95
N SER A 521 -78.99 -47.00 -58.21
CA SER A 521 -77.81 -46.24 -58.63
C SER A 521 -77.81 -44.81 -58.04
N LEU A 522 -78.97 -44.17 -57.98
CA LEU A 522 -79.15 -42.85 -57.34
C LEU A 522 -79.02 -42.93 -55.81
N MET A 523 -79.47 -44.01 -55.17
CA MET A 523 -79.27 -44.25 -53.74
C MET A 523 -77.79 -44.46 -53.41
N GLN A 524 -77.09 -45.30 -54.18
CA GLN A 524 -75.65 -45.49 -54.02
C GLN A 524 -74.85 -44.21 -54.27
N LEU A 525 -75.29 -43.38 -55.22
CA LEU A 525 -74.72 -42.07 -55.47
C LEU A 525 -74.94 -41.10 -54.29
N ALA A 526 -76.16 -41.05 -53.73
CA ALA A 526 -76.49 -40.22 -52.59
C ALA A 526 -75.70 -40.63 -51.33
N GLU A 527 -75.54 -41.93 -51.09
CA GLU A 527 -74.70 -42.46 -50.00
C GLU A 527 -73.22 -42.13 -50.19
N GLY A 528 -72.71 -42.22 -51.43
CA GLY A 528 -71.35 -41.82 -51.78
C GLY A 528 -71.10 -40.32 -51.57
N LEU A 529 -72.04 -39.46 -51.97
CA LEU A 529 -71.96 -38.01 -51.76
C LEU A 529 -72.09 -37.62 -50.27
N ALA A 530 -72.94 -38.31 -49.51
CA ALA A 530 -73.07 -38.10 -48.07
C ALA A 530 -71.77 -38.50 -47.33
N SER A 531 -71.18 -39.64 -47.71
CA SER A 531 -69.89 -40.09 -47.16
C SER A 531 -68.75 -39.14 -47.52
N MET A 532 -68.74 -38.63 -48.76
CA MET A 532 -67.78 -37.61 -49.18
C MET A 532 -67.97 -36.30 -48.40
N HIS A 533 -69.19 -35.81 -48.26
CA HIS A 533 -69.48 -34.59 -47.51
C HIS A 533 -69.01 -34.70 -46.05
N ALA A 534 -69.27 -35.85 -45.40
CA ALA A 534 -68.76 -36.13 -44.06
C ALA A 534 -67.22 -36.13 -44.01
N ALA A 535 -66.55 -36.77 -44.99
CA ALA A 535 -65.08 -36.80 -45.07
C ALA A 535 -64.47 -35.40 -45.29
N VAL A 536 -65.08 -34.56 -46.13
CA VAL A 536 -64.65 -33.17 -46.35
C VAL A 536 -64.84 -32.34 -45.07
N GLY A 537 -65.93 -32.55 -44.32
CA GLY A 537 -66.16 -31.87 -43.05
C GLY A 537 -65.12 -32.23 -41.97
N GLN A 538 -64.75 -33.51 -41.89
CA GLN A 538 -63.66 -33.95 -41.01
C GLN A 538 -62.31 -33.37 -41.44
N LEU A 539 -62.02 -33.33 -42.74
CA LEU A 539 -60.79 -32.75 -43.26
C LEU A 539 -60.71 -31.24 -43.01
N ASN A 540 -61.82 -30.52 -43.15
CA ASN A 540 -61.90 -29.08 -42.83
C ASN A 540 -61.62 -28.84 -41.34
N THR A 541 -62.22 -29.64 -40.45
CA THR A 541 -61.96 -29.56 -39.01
C THR A 541 -60.49 -29.84 -38.68
N GLY A 542 -59.87 -30.80 -39.36
CA GLY A 542 -58.43 -31.09 -39.24
C GLY A 542 -57.56 -29.95 -39.72
N ALA A 543 -57.88 -29.33 -40.86
CA ALA A 543 -57.16 -28.18 -41.41
C ALA A 543 -57.25 -26.96 -40.48
N GLN A 544 -58.43 -26.67 -39.92
CA GLN A 544 -58.61 -25.61 -38.92
C GLN A 544 -57.81 -25.88 -37.65
N SER A 545 -57.81 -27.12 -37.16
CA SER A 545 -57.02 -27.51 -35.98
C SER A 545 -55.52 -27.38 -36.23
N ALA A 546 -55.04 -27.76 -37.42
CA ALA A 546 -53.65 -27.61 -37.83
C ALA A 546 -53.26 -26.12 -38.00
N ALA A 547 -54.17 -25.26 -38.47
CA ALA A 547 -53.95 -23.83 -38.51
C ALA A 547 -53.74 -23.26 -37.10
N SER A 548 -54.63 -23.59 -36.16
CA SER A 548 -54.53 -23.16 -34.76
C SER A 548 -53.24 -23.67 -34.10
N GLY A 549 -52.87 -24.93 -34.32
CA GLY A 549 -51.62 -25.49 -33.80
C GLY A 549 -50.37 -24.80 -34.35
N ALA A 550 -50.37 -24.43 -35.64
CA ALA A 550 -49.28 -23.67 -36.24
C ALA A 550 -49.20 -22.23 -35.68
N GLU A 551 -50.32 -21.60 -35.35
CA GLU A 551 -50.33 -20.28 -34.67
C GLU A 551 -49.80 -20.36 -33.24
N GLU A 552 -50.16 -21.39 -32.48
CA GLU A 552 -49.62 -21.62 -31.14
C GLU A 552 -48.11 -21.90 -31.18
N LEU A 553 -47.66 -22.68 -32.15
CA LEU A 553 -46.23 -22.91 -32.39
C LEU A 553 -45.50 -21.59 -32.70
N ALA A 554 -46.06 -20.75 -33.59
CA ALA A 554 -45.47 -19.44 -33.91
C ALA A 554 -45.38 -18.52 -32.67
N LYS A 555 -46.38 -18.55 -31.79
CA LYS A 555 -46.36 -17.82 -30.51
C LYS A 555 -45.28 -18.36 -29.57
N GLY A 556 -45.19 -19.68 -29.40
CA GLY A 556 -44.17 -20.32 -28.57
C GLY A 556 -42.74 -20.01 -29.04
N LEU A 557 -42.52 -20.06 -30.36
CA LEU A 557 -41.24 -19.70 -30.98
C LEU A 557 -40.89 -18.21 -30.79
N SER A 558 -41.89 -17.33 -30.83
CA SER A 558 -41.70 -15.91 -30.53
C SER A 558 -41.27 -15.69 -29.08
N SER A 559 -41.89 -16.39 -28.11
CA SER A 559 -41.47 -16.34 -26.71
C SER A 559 -40.06 -16.92 -26.49
N ALA A 560 -39.71 -17.99 -27.20
CA ALA A 560 -38.36 -18.56 -27.17
C ALA A 560 -37.32 -17.56 -27.70
N ARG A 561 -37.63 -16.84 -28.78
CA ARG A 561 -36.81 -15.75 -29.31
C ARG A 561 -36.58 -14.65 -28.28
N ASP A 562 -37.64 -14.22 -27.60
CA ASP A 562 -37.55 -13.17 -26.57
C ASP A 562 -36.68 -13.63 -25.38
N GLY A 563 -36.78 -14.90 -25.00
CA GLY A 563 -35.89 -15.53 -24.02
C GLY A 563 -34.43 -15.56 -24.47
N ALA A 564 -34.17 -15.94 -25.73
CA ALA A 564 -32.84 -15.95 -26.31
C ALA A 564 -32.23 -14.53 -26.39
N ASN A 565 -33.02 -13.51 -26.75
CA ASN A 565 -32.60 -12.11 -26.74
C ASN A 565 -32.28 -11.62 -25.31
N SER A 566 -33.05 -12.05 -24.32
CA SER A 566 -32.79 -11.74 -22.91
C SER A 566 -31.48 -12.38 -22.42
N LEU A 567 -31.22 -13.63 -22.83
CA LEU A 567 -29.97 -14.33 -22.54
C LEU A 567 -28.77 -13.63 -23.19
N ALA A 568 -28.88 -13.22 -24.46
CA ALA A 568 -27.86 -12.45 -25.16
C ALA A 568 -27.54 -11.13 -24.42
N THR A 569 -28.57 -10.40 -24.00
CA THR A 569 -28.42 -9.17 -23.22
C THR A 569 -27.73 -9.41 -21.88
N GLY A 570 -28.13 -10.45 -21.15
CA GLY A 570 -27.50 -10.84 -19.89
C GLY A 570 -26.04 -11.26 -20.05
N ALA A 571 -25.72 -12.00 -21.12
CA ALA A 571 -24.35 -12.39 -21.46
C ALA A 571 -23.47 -11.18 -21.81
N ALA A 572 -23.99 -10.20 -22.55
CA ALA A 572 -23.29 -8.95 -22.85
C ALA A 572 -23.02 -8.09 -21.60
N ALA A 573 -23.98 -8.04 -20.66
CA ALA A 573 -23.79 -7.38 -19.38
C ALA A 573 -22.72 -8.06 -18.53
N ALA A 574 -22.70 -9.40 -18.50
CA ALA A 574 -21.67 -10.18 -17.82
C ALA A 574 -20.28 -9.96 -18.42
N ASP A 575 -20.17 -9.92 -19.76
CA ASP A 575 -18.93 -9.60 -20.46
C ASP A 575 -18.41 -8.19 -20.11
N SER A 576 -19.30 -7.19 -20.07
CA SER A 576 -18.95 -5.82 -19.65
C SER A 576 -18.50 -5.74 -18.19
N GLY A 577 -19.16 -6.50 -17.30
CA GLY A 577 -18.78 -6.63 -15.90
C GLY A 577 -17.41 -7.30 -15.73
N ALA A 578 -17.14 -8.35 -16.52
CA ALA A 578 -15.84 -9.01 -16.57
C ALA A 578 -14.74 -8.04 -17.00
N HIS A 579 -14.92 -7.26 -18.07
CA HIS A 579 -13.96 -6.24 -18.48
C HIS A 579 -13.69 -5.19 -17.40
N SER A 580 -14.73 -4.74 -16.70
CA SER A 580 -14.60 -3.78 -15.58
C SER A 580 -13.78 -4.37 -14.42
N LEU A 581 -14.04 -5.63 -14.07
CA LEU A 581 -13.30 -6.33 -13.02
C LEU A 581 -11.84 -6.58 -13.43
N ALA A 582 -11.59 -6.93 -14.70
CA ALA A 582 -10.24 -7.10 -15.23
C ALA A 582 -9.43 -5.80 -15.15
N SER A 583 -10.04 -4.67 -15.49
CA SER A 583 -9.43 -3.35 -15.34
C SER A 583 -9.11 -3.05 -13.88
N GLY A 584 -10.04 -3.32 -12.96
CA GLY A 584 -9.82 -3.14 -11.52
C GLY A 584 -8.68 -4.00 -10.98
N ALA A 585 -8.62 -5.28 -11.38
CA ALA A 585 -7.54 -6.20 -11.01
C ALA A 585 -6.18 -5.73 -11.56
N ALA A 586 -6.15 -5.19 -12.79
CA ALA A 586 -4.93 -4.63 -13.37
C ALA A 586 -4.44 -3.39 -12.60
N SER A 587 -5.32 -2.44 -12.28
CA SER A 587 -4.98 -1.27 -11.46
C SER A 587 -4.49 -1.66 -10.07
N ALA A 588 -5.11 -2.66 -9.45
CA ALA A 588 -4.67 -3.17 -8.15
C ALA A 588 -3.30 -3.87 -8.22
N ALA A 589 -3.00 -4.60 -9.31
CA ALA A 589 -1.68 -5.18 -9.55
C ALA A 589 -0.59 -4.10 -9.74
N GLU A 590 -0.92 -3.02 -10.46
CA GLU A 590 -0.02 -1.87 -10.64
C GLU A 590 0.25 -1.16 -9.32
N GLY A 591 -0.79 -0.88 -8.53
CA GLY A 591 -0.65 -0.30 -7.20
C GLY A 591 0.18 -1.17 -6.24
N ALA A 592 0.01 -2.49 -6.30
CA ALA A 592 0.84 -3.43 -5.56
C ALA A 592 2.32 -3.37 -6.00
N GLY A 593 2.59 -3.22 -7.30
CA GLY A 593 3.95 -3.01 -7.82
C GLY A 593 4.59 -1.70 -7.35
N GLN A 594 3.82 -0.60 -7.32
CA GLN A 594 4.30 0.68 -6.78
C GLN A 594 4.63 0.59 -5.29
N LEU A 595 3.83 -0.17 -4.53
CA LEU A 595 4.08 -0.39 -3.11
C LEU A 595 5.31 -1.28 -2.86
N ASP A 596 5.52 -2.33 -3.67
CA ASP A 596 6.74 -3.15 -3.65
C ASP A 596 7.99 -2.30 -3.90
N ASP A 597 7.98 -1.47 -4.96
CA ASP A 597 9.08 -0.55 -5.28
C ASP A 597 9.37 0.43 -4.14
N GLY A 598 8.31 0.98 -3.51
CA GLY A 598 8.42 1.88 -2.37
C GLY A 598 8.99 1.19 -1.13
N ALA A 599 8.52 -0.02 -0.83
CA ALA A 599 9.02 -0.83 0.26
C ALA A 599 10.51 -1.16 0.06
N ARG A 600 10.91 -1.61 -1.13
CA ARG A 600 12.32 -1.89 -1.45
C ARG A 600 13.22 -0.66 -1.27
N LYS A 601 12.79 0.51 -1.77
CA LYS A 601 13.52 1.77 -1.57
C LYS A 601 13.66 2.14 -0.10
N LEU A 602 12.61 1.93 0.69
CA LEU A 602 12.66 2.18 2.13
C LEU A 602 13.63 1.21 2.81
N ALA A 603 13.56 -0.09 2.50
CA ALA A 603 14.46 -1.12 3.02
C ALA A 603 15.94 -0.76 2.72
N ASP A 604 16.24 -0.37 1.48
CA ASP A 604 17.58 0.08 1.08
C ASP A 604 18.02 1.36 1.81
N SER A 605 17.08 2.26 2.11
CA SER A 605 17.38 3.52 2.80
C SER A 605 17.66 3.34 4.30
N VAL A 606 16.97 2.39 4.95
CA VAL A 606 17.15 2.12 6.39
C VAL A 606 18.32 1.18 6.66
N LYS A 607 18.78 0.45 5.65
CA LYS A 607 19.96 -0.42 5.73
C LYS A 607 21.24 0.41 5.99
N GLY A 608 21.93 0.10 7.08
CA GLY A 608 23.16 0.81 7.49
C GLY A 608 22.89 2.27 7.89
N MET A 609 21.67 2.59 8.30
CA MET A 609 21.32 3.93 8.78
C MET A 609 21.94 4.20 10.16
N ASP A 610 22.09 3.17 10.98
CA ASP A 610 22.84 3.18 12.23
C ASP A 610 24.30 3.61 12.01
N ASP A 611 25.02 2.96 11.08
CA ASP A 611 26.40 3.33 10.74
C ASP A 611 26.50 4.79 10.28
N LYS A 612 25.60 5.22 9.38
CA LYS A 612 25.58 6.60 8.86
C LYS A 612 25.30 7.65 9.94
N VAL A 613 24.42 7.34 10.89
CA VAL A 613 24.11 8.24 12.00
C VAL A 613 25.33 8.40 12.90
N LEU A 614 26.05 7.31 13.17
CA LEU A 614 27.28 7.33 13.96
C LEU A 614 28.41 8.11 13.25
N ASP A 615 28.58 7.89 11.95
CA ASP A 615 29.57 8.61 11.15
C ASP A 615 29.31 10.12 11.13
N GLU A 616 28.05 10.55 10.95
CA GLU A 616 27.70 11.97 10.91
C GLU A 616 27.79 12.63 12.30
N LEU A 617 27.50 11.87 13.38
CA LEU A 617 27.73 12.32 14.75
C LEU A 617 29.22 12.55 14.99
N GLN A 618 30.06 11.58 14.66
CA GLN A 618 31.52 11.68 14.80
C GLN A 618 32.07 12.85 13.98
N LYS A 619 31.59 13.02 12.74
CA LYS A 619 31.99 14.15 11.90
C LYS A 619 31.56 15.49 12.49
N THR A 620 30.38 15.59 13.08
CA THR A 620 29.91 16.83 13.72
C THR A 620 30.76 17.17 14.95
N ILE A 621 31.10 16.16 15.75
CA ILE A 621 32.07 16.28 16.86
C ILE A 621 33.38 16.82 16.30
N ASP A 622 33.94 16.17 15.28
CA ASP A 622 35.21 16.57 14.66
C ASP A 622 35.20 17.99 14.06
N GLU A 623 34.10 18.39 13.42
CA GLU A 623 33.93 19.71 12.78
C GLU A 623 33.77 20.84 13.80
N LYS A 624 33.06 20.58 14.91
CA LYS A 624 32.78 21.59 15.94
C LYS A 624 33.86 21.69 16.99
N LEU A 625 34.66 20.65 17.16
CA LEU A 625 35.50 20.50 18.34
C LEU A 625 37.00 20.37 18.02
N GLY A 626 37.39 20.80 16.83
CA GLY A 626 38.78 21.18 16.53
C GLY A 626 39.73 20.00 16.32
N LYS A 627 39.70 19.40 15.11
CA LYS A 627 40.81 18.59 14.62
C LYS A 627 42.10 19.43 14.55
N GLY A 628 42.95 19.33 15.56
CA GLY A 628 44.35 19.79 15.47
C GLY A 628 44.93 20.53 16.67
N PHE A 629 44.18 20.75 17.76
CA PHE A 629 44.79 21.28 18.98
C PHE A 629 45.81 20.27 19.54
N LYS A 630 47.07 20.68 19.64
CA LYS A 630 48.10 19.94 20.36
C LYS A 630 48.29 20.62 21.70
N VAL A 631 48.00 19.89 22.77
CA VAL A 631 48.21 20.40 24.12
C VAL A 631 49.66 20.87 24.30
N HIS A 632 49.81 22.05 24.87
CA HIS A 632 51.09 22.65 25.22
C HIS A 632 50.97 23.25 26.63
N SER A 633 52.08 23.56 27.27
CA SER A 633 52.06 24.19 28.60
C SER A 633 51.43 25.59 28.53
N PHE A 634 50.63 25.95 29.54
CA PHE A 634 50.08 27.30 29.70
C PHE A 634 51.18 28.29 30.07
N VAL A 635 52.13 27.90 30.91
CA VAL A 635 53.22 28.79 31.38
C VAL A 635 54.41 28.88 30.44
N ALA A 636 54.53 27.94 29.51
CA ALA A 636 55.58 27.91 28.49
C ALA A 636 55.05 27.30 27.19
N PRO A 637 54.35 28.07 26.33
CA PRO A 637 53.67 27.54 25.13
C PRO A 637 54.56 26.77 24.15
N ALA A 638 55.87 26.99 24.15
CA ALA A 638 56.82 26.22 23.34
C ALA A 638 57.04 24.78 23.86
N ASN A 639 56.72 24.50 25.13
CA ASN A 639 56.80 23.18 25.73
C ASN A 639 55.57 22.36 25.36
N THR A 640 55.76 21.38 24.48
CA THR A 640 54.73 20.43 24.01
C THR A 640 54.85 19.06 24.67
N ALA A 641 55.82 18.87 25.57
CA ALA A 641 55.93 17.66 26.40
C ALA A 641 54.97 17.75 27.61
N VAL A 642 53.69 17.92 27.31
CA VAL A 642 52.60 18.07 28.27
C VAL A 642 51.53 17.06 27.90
N ASP A 643 51.13 16.22 28.84
CA ASP A 643 50.11 15.20 28.61
C ASP A 643 48.71 15.83 28.76
N ARG A 644 48.57 16.77 29.71
CA ARG A 644 47.31 17.46 29.99
C ARG A 644 47.54 18.85 30.58
N VAL A 645 46.70 19.80 30.18
CA VAL A 645 46.49 21.04 30.93
C VAL A 645 45.04 21.08 31.38
N GLN A 646 44.79 21.46 32.64
CA GLN A 646 43.46 21.70 33.19
C GLN A 646 43.43 23.08 33.86
N PHE A 647 42.35 23.84 33.68
CA PHE A 647 42.13 25.09 34.39
C PHE A 647 41.05 24.88 35.44
N THR A 648 41.25 25.41 36.63
CA THR A 648 40.26 25.37 37.73
C THR A 648 40.13 26.75 38.33
N TYR A 649 39.00 27.40 38.09
CA TYR A 649 38.61 28.62 38.77
C TYR A 649 37.82 28.27 40.02
N VAL A 650 38.21 28.86 41.14
CA VAL A 650 37.52 28.74 42.42
C VAL A 650 37.09 30.13 42.83
N LEU A 651 35.77 30.36 42.79
CA LEU A 651 35.13 31.55 43.32
C LEU A 651 34.60 31.19 44.72
N PRO A 652 34.95 31.94 45.77
CA PRO A 652 34.51 31.65 47.12
C PRO A 652 32.99 31.79 47.25
N GLY A 653 32.44 31.09 48.24
CA GLY A 653 31.06 31.27 48.66
C GLY A 653 30.81 32.59 49.37
N ILE A 654 29.54 32.92 49.49
CA ILE A 654 29.06 34.06 50.29
C ILE A 654 28.67 33.52 51.68
N GLY A 655 29.14 34.19 52.75
CA GLY A 655 28.90 33.80 54.15
C GLY A 655 29.80 32.68 54.69
N GLN A 656 31.02 32.52 54.13
CA GLN A 656 32.00 31.50 54.55
C GLN A 656 33.23 32.05 55.26
#